data_AF-A0A2I2FT79-F1
#
_entry.id   AF-A0A2I2FT79-F1
#
_cell.length_a   1.000
_cell.length_b   1.000
_cell.length_c   1.000
_cell.angle_alpha   90.00
_cell.angle_beta   90.00
_cell.angle_gamma   90.00
#
_symmetry.space_group_name_H-M   'P 1'
#
loop_
_entity.id
_entity.type
_entity.pdbx_description
1 polymer ?
#
loop_
_entity_poly.entity_id
_entity_poly.type
_entity_poly.pdbx_seq_one_letter_code
_entity_poly.pdbx_strand_id
1 'polypeptide(L)'
;MDHETSGAQEWHLPGYGRIATKPAIRHTASETRESTSKPPTPKKPQSQQPKDGVPIEIPSGKPSFENWQRGPPRPQRGRGGFRGKSSSAAPFSSRQSRNLFQDSPSKSKWRAGSEPAYSMKLPATFGSFKHEFFGVARTHILGGGHSEAHARQEVFDAINKKTGAYVKSPYYDESAICIWGETAQVTAAKELLEGILSKCISLQRTSNSKRFDWSKIAAYSDKKEATAEMREKHESMVVQLRKKPDMPYVFPEQLLFLWPKEGPSIKEALGQDLEALDLIRSQFFCHVFVLKDVPDFICVLGNDHDTIKQIAHRLRTKWAEVTANSNIRSKIYIVEPPDAGYMKGRVVVEESDSLHKASLSGSPLKGPQVEYWRNRAKLIRSKNDDRILSAIEKSLKGLVFVRGYLRMRVNLGSFILENYRLPADNKPSYGFEEFRQMLLNENTKGRLIPGLKVDEMELLSRCYKATHLFEPCENTSASLKDVELAYSVNFEFLGSNNSMLRLEAEFSRRPGAQEYEITQRRWLRPRASGQYIEGQSPLQIGVIDFERSDWQLEVKSLEFYEASSIDAALKSFSHSIGFRRSSTMGDICAKPQRKVVFPPSAPVARFVEKTAIRYRLKGTEYIFEIARYDEYGRINAQGFPGQSLASMTCEISDIPSTSWGASVFAANWDMLLGQHGDLSVGHSAQYNTNLDTFFPTQTATPFEGKHAGFWEFITLVKELAAMLGSTAPNSTPNVASIKNPGTLLQTDLGTLF
;
A
#
# COMPACT_ATOMS: atom_id res chain seq x y z
N MET A 1 -8.85 39.43 24.77
CA MET A 1 -7.72 38.75 25.46
C MET A 1 -7.09 37.84 24.42
N ASP A 2 -6.39 38.31 23.38
CA ASP A 2 -5.31 39.32 23.28
C ASP A 2 -4.23 39.04 24.35
N HIS A 3 -2.97 38.78 24.03
CA HIS A 3 -2.05 39.30 22.99
C HIS A 3 -1.15 38.13 22.48
N GLU A 4 -0.49 38.09 21.32
CA GLU A 4 0.01 39.13 20.42
C GLU A 4 0.45 38.52 19.07
N THR A 5 -0.02 39.12 17.98
CA THR A 5 0.63 39.18 16.65
C THR A 5 1.59 40.38 16.62
N SER A 6 2.76 40.26 15.97
CA SER A 6 3.49 41.28 15.15
C SER A 6 4.98 40.90 15.06
N GLY A 7 5.70 41.02 13.94
CA GLY A 7 5.45 41.80 12.74
C GLY A 7 6.21 41.31 11.49
N ALA A 8 5.69 41.78 10.36
CA ALA A 8 6.13 41.55 9.00
C ALA A 8 7.32 42.43 8.59
N GLN A 9 7.96 42.08 7.46
CA GLN A 9 8.41 43.10 6.50
C GLN A 9 8.54 42.51 5.09
N GLU A 10 7.46 42.65 4.32
CA GLU A 10 7.43 42.51 2.87
C GLU A 10 8.18 43.70 2.24
N TRP A 11 9.13 43.40 1.36
CA TRP A 11 9.82 44.40 0.56
C TRP A 11 8.98 44.75 -0.68
N HIS A 12 8.57 46.01 -0.78
CA HIS A 12 8.03 46.59 -2.00
C HIS A 12 9.18 46.96 -2.96
N LEU A 13 9.08 46.56 -4.23
CA LEU A 13 9.87 47.14 -5.32
C LEU A 13 8.99 48.15 -6.10
N PRO A 14 9.55 49.31 -6.51
CA PRO A 14 8.82 50.38 -7.17
C PRO A 14 8.71 50.15 -8.68
N GLY A 15 7.55 50.54 -9.24
CA GLY A 15 7.41 50.80 -10.67
C GLY A 15 6.68 49.73 -11.46
N TYR A 16 5.35 49.67 -11.34
CA TYR A 16 4.45 49.52 -12.48
C TYR A 16 3.12 50.20 -12.12
N GLY A 17 2.90 51.36 -12.71
CA GLY A 17 1.64 52.09 -12.61
C GLY A 17 0.84 51.98 -13.90
N ARG A 18 -0.47 52.22 -13.72
CA ARG A 18 -1.55 52.57 -14.67
C ARG A 18 -2.39 51.39 -15.20
N ILE A 19 -3.73 51.45 -15.30
CA ILE A 19 -4.75 52.48 -14.97
C ILE A 19 -6.12 51.77 -14.81
N ALA A 20 -6.89 52.26 -13.83
CA ALA A 20 -8.35 52.34 -13.66
C ALA A 20 -9.34 51.34 -14.29
N THR A 21 -10.27 50.86 -13.45
CA THR A 21 -11.67 51.38 -13.43
C THR A 21 -12.38 50.99 -12.12
N LYS A 22 -12.95 52.00 -11.45
CA LYS A 22 -13.97 51.94 -10.38
C LYS A 22 -15.35 52.22 -11.05
N PRO A 23 -16.52 52.20 -10.37
CA PRO A 23 -16.79 52.05 -8.93
C PRO A 23 -17.98 51.12 -8.56
N ALA A 24 -18.15 50.80 -7.27
CA ALA A 24 -19.44 50.99 -6.59
C ALA A 24 -19.24 51.04 -5.06
N ILE A 25 -19.92 52.02 -4.47
CA ILE A 25 -19.85 52.51 -3.10
C ILE A 25 -20.90 51.79 -2.24
N ARG A 26 -20.59 51.51 -0.97
CA ARG A 26 -21.54 51.76 0.13
C ARG A 26 -20.83 51.88 1.47
N HIS A 27 -20.91 53.11 2.00
CA HIS A 27 -20.65 53.47 3.38
C HIS A 27 -21.72 52.87 4.30
N THR A 28 -21.35 52.56 5.54
CA THR A 28 -22.09 53.03 6.73
C THR A 28 -21.13 53.04 7.92
N ALA A 29 -21.24 54.12 8.68
CA ALA A 29 -20.35 54.57 9.73
C ALA A 29 -20.95 54.31 11.12
N SER A 30 -20.24 54.82 12.14
CA SER A 30 -20.62 55.03 13.55
C SER A 30 -20.34 53.83 14.48
N GLU A 31 -19.81 54.00 15.69
CA GLU A 31 -19.37 55.18 16.43
C GLU A 31 -18.52 54.74 17.63
N THR A 32 -17.64 55.63 18.05
CA THR A 32 -16.65 55.55 19.12
C THR A 32 -17.29 55.69 20.51
N ARG A 33 -16.76 55.01 21.54
CA ARG A 33 -16.65 55.60 22.88
C ARG A 33 -15.55 54.97 23.73
N GLU A 34 -14.59 55.81 24.10
CA GLU A 34 -13.55 55.61 25.11
C GLU A 34 -14.11 55.65 26.53
N SER A 35 -13.49 54.93 27.47
CA SER A 35 -13.04 55.49 28.76
C SER A 35 -12.20 54.49 29.58
N THR A 36 -10.90 54.78 29.63
CA THR A 36 -9.97 54.73 30.78
C THR A 36 -10.45 54.16 32.15
N SER A 37 -9.65 53.25 32.73
CA SER A 37 -8.96 53.43 34.04
C SER A 37 -8.18 52.18 34.49
N LYS A 38 -7.09 52.42 35.23
CA LYS A 38 -6.00 51.52 35.66
C LYS A 38 -6.22 51.03 37.13
N PRO A 39 -5.33 50.20 37.73
CA PRO A 39 -5.67 49.02 38.56
C PRO A 39 -5.56 49.23 40.08
N PRO A 40 -5.72 48.16 40.90
CA PRO A 40 -4.55 47.66 41.65
C PRO A 40 -4.50 46.14 41.95
N THR A 41 -3.27 45.61 42.08
CA THR A 41 -2.86 44.38 42.81
C THR A 41 -2.75 44.66 44.33
N PRO A 42 -2.30 43.73 45.23
CA PRO A 42 -2.27 42.25 45.29
C PRO A 42 -2.73 41.68 46.68
N LYS A 43 -2.74 40.35 46.88
CA LYS A 43 -2.20 39.65 48.10
C LYS A 43 -2.34 38.12 48.07
N LYS A 44 -1.25 37.43 48.45
CA LYS A 44 -1.13 36.00 48.84
C LYS A 44 -1.76 35.75 50.24
N PRO A 45 -1.89 34.48 50.70
CA PRO A 45 -0.82 33.88 51.53
C PRO A 45 -0.50 32.38 51.28
N GLN A 46 0.71 31.99 51.74
CA GLN A 46 1.25 30.62 51.97
C GLN A 46 0.44 29.89 53.08
N SER A 47 0.49 28.59 53.38
CA SER A 47 1.55 27.57 53.54
C SER A 47 0.82 26.21 53.82
N GLN A 48 1.33 24.97 53.79
CA GLN A 48 2.44 24.34 54.54
C GLN A 48 2.55 22.85 54.12
N GLN A 49 3.76 22.26 54.21
CA GLN A 49 4.08 20.82 54.10
C GLN A 49 3.71 20.04 55.40
N PRO A 50 3.87 18.70 55.43
CA PRO A 50 5.11 18.14 56.02
C PRO A 50 5.71 16.91 55.27
N LYS A 51 6.96 16.60 55.65
CA LYS A 51 7.89 15.56 55.15
C LYS A 51 8.09 14.41 56.17
N ASP A 52 8.86 13.41 55.70
CA ASP A 52 9.67 12.37 56.37
C ASP A 52 8.95 11.01 56.57
N GLY A 53 9.43 9.84 56.08
CA GLY A 53 10.76 9.20 56.10
C GLY A 53 10.71 8.06 57.15
N VAL A 54 11.16 6.79 57.03
CA VAL A 54 12.35 6.16 56.42
C VAL A 54 12.12 4.59 56.34
N PRO A 55 13.10 3.64 56.22
CA PRO A 55 13.17 2.62 55.13
C PRO A 55 13.28 1.13 55.59
N ILE A 56 13.09 0.10 54.73
CA ILE A 56 13.67 -1.25 54.94
C ILE A 56 14.01 -1.95 53.59
N GLU A 57 15.08 -2.75 53.65
CA GLU A 57 15.91 -3.49 52.69
C GLU A 57 15.27 -4.59 51.79
N ILE A 58 16.07 -5.01 50.81
CA ILE A 58 15.89 -5.98 49.71
C ILE A 58 15.88 -7.44 50.24
N PRO A 59 15.32 -8.43 49.50
CA PRO A 59 16.24 -9.30 48.76
C PRO A 59 15.75 -9.80 47.39
N SER A 60 16.76 -10.12 46.57
CA SER A 60 16.77 -10.86 45.32
C SER A 60 16.03 -12.21 45.35
N GLY A 61 15.33 -12.55 44.27
CA GLY A 61 14.86 -13.90 43.98
C GLY A 61 14.32 -14.07 42.56
N LYS A 62 14.97 -14.92 41.76
CA LYS A 62 14.44 -15.47 40.50
C LYS A 62 13.17 -16.31 40.76
N PRO A 63 12.34 -16.56 39.74
CA PRO A 63 11.80 -17.91 39.60
C PRO A 63 11.93 -18.46 38.17
N SER A 64 12.50 -19.67 38.11
CA SER A 64 12.23 -20.69 37.10
C SER A 64 11.01 -21.54 37.52
N PHE A 65 10.58 -22.46 36.64
CA PHE A 65 9.52 -23.50 36.78
C PHE A 65 8.13 -23.10 36.25
N GLU A 66 7.32 -23.92 35.56
CA GLU A 66 7.43 -25.27 34.97
C GLU A 66 6.19 -25.53 34.09
N ASN A 67 6.31 -26.50 33.18
CA ASN A 67 5.24 -27.15 32.41
C ASN A 67 4.07 -27.65 33.27
N TRP A 68 2.82 -27.32 32.91
CA TRP A 68 1.65 -28.17 33.23
C TRP A 68 0.69 -28.29 32.04
N GLN A 69 0.72 -29.46 31.41
CA GLN A 69 -0.40 -30.05 30.65
C GLN A 69 -1.52 -30.44 31.63
N ARG A 70 -2.78 -30.22 31.24
CA ARG A 70 -3.95 -31.14 31.39
C ARG A 70 -5.27 -30.41 31.08
N GLY A 71 -6.00 -30.86 30.05
CA GLY A 71 -7.49 -30.85 30.08
C GLY A 71 -8.00 -31.96 31.03
N PRO A 72 -9.30 -32.36 31.09
CA PRO A 72 -10.53 -32.02 30.31
C PRO A 72 -11.69 -31.67 31.33
N PRO A 73 -13.03 -31.90 31.19
CA PRO A 73 -13.82 -32.55 30.12
C PRO A 73 -15.14 -31.87 29.66
N ARG A 74 -15.59 -32.33 28.49
CA ARG A 74 -16.96 -32.21 27.94
C ARG A 74 -17.98 -32.97 28.81
N PRO A 75 -19.24 -32.50 28.90
CA PRO A 75 -20.39 -33.39 29.11
C PRO A 75 -21.15 -33.67 27.81
N GLN A 76 -21.61 -34.92 27.73
CA GLN A 76 -22.37 -35.53 26.66
C GLN A 76 -23.80 -34.99 26.54
N ARG A 77 -24.31 -35.12 25.31
CA ARG A 77 -25.73 -35.05 24.94
C ARG A 77 -26.55 -36.06 25.74
N GLY A 78 -27.52 -35.57 26.51
CA GLY A 78 -28.63 -36.36 27.04
C GLY A 78 -29.92 -36.10 26.25
N ARG A 79 -30.45 -37.14 25.61
CA ARG A 79 -31.84 -37.20 25.11
C ARG A 79 -32.78 -37.32 26.31
N GLY A 80 -33.81 -36.48 26.36
CA GLY A 80 -34.95 -36.66 27.26
C GLY A 80 -36.16 -35.91 26.71
N GLY A 81 -37.13 -36.63 26.16
CA GLY A 81 -38.41 -36.08 25.74
C GLY A 81 -39.42 -36.11 26.88
N PHE A 82 -40.28 -35.09 26.96
CA PHE A 82 -41.58 -35.19 27.61
C PHE A 82 -42.62 -34.40 26.82
N ARG A 83 -43.71 -35.10 26.49
CA ARG A 83 -44.97 -34.56 25.98
C ARG A 83 -45.77 -33.96 27.14
N GLY A 84 -46.44 -32.83 26.91
CA GLY A 84 -47.54 -32.33 27.72
C GLY A 84 -48.43 -31.39 26.89
N LYS A 85 -49.63 -31.86 26.54
CA LYS A 85 -50.82 -31.13 26.03
C LYS A 85 -51.36 -30.19 27.14
N SER A 86 -52.29 -29.23 27.02
CA SER A 86 -53.18 -28.60 26.00
C SER A 86 -53.92 -27.43 26.71
N SER A 87 -54.62 -26.59 25.93
CA SER A 87 -55.71 -25.61 26.26
C SER A 87 -55.28 -24.13 26.36
N SER A 88 -55.99 -23.13 25.79
CA SER A 88 -57.24 -23.06 25.02
C SER A 88 -57.32 -21.77 24.17
N ALA A 89 -58.25 -21.77 23.22
CA ALA A 89 -58.54 -20.83 22.14
C ALA A 89 -59.01 -19.39 22.49
N ALA A 90 -58.53 -18.42 21.67
CA ALA A 90 -59.24 -17.38 20.86
C ALA A 90 -60.17 -16.34 21.55
N PRO A 91 -60.60 -15.19 20.92
CA PRO A 91 -60.63 -14.87 19.47
C PRO A 91 -60.44 -13.38 19.03
N PHE A 92 -60.60 -13.13 17.72
CA PHE A 92 -60.81 -11.87 16.96
C PHE A 92 -59.62 -10.89 16.79
N SER A 93 -59.49 -10.12 15.71
CA SER A 93 -59.78 -10.20 14.28
C SER A 93 -59.33 -8.87 13.66
N SER A 94 -58.82 -8.92 12.43
CA SER A 94 -58.84 -7.84 11.42
C SER A 94 -58.20 -6.48 11.75
N ARG A 95 -57.05 -6.22 11.14
CA ARG A 95 -56.91 -5.02 10.29
C ARG A 95 -55.92 -5.28 9.16
N GLN A 96 -56.47 -5.16 7.96
CA GLN A 96 -55.84 -5.41 6.66
C GLN A 96 -54.63 -4.49 6.45
N SER A 97 -53.45 -5.07 6.20
CA SER A 97 -52.33 -4.35 5.57
C SER A 97 -52.41 -4.56 4.06
N ARG A 98 -52.79 -3.51 3.34
CA ARG A 98 -52.72 -3.46 1.88
C ARG A 98 -51.26 -3.45 1.42
N ASN A 99 -50.94 -4.45 0.59
CA ASN A 99 -50.10 -4.43 -0.62
C ASN A 99 -48.71 -3.78 -0.54
N LEU A 100 -47.66 -4.62 -0.43
CA LEU A 100 -46.29 -4.25 -0.81
C LEU A 100 -45.59 -5.19 -1.81
N PHE A 101 -46.25 -6.25 -2.31
CA PHE A 101 -45.81 -6.98 -3.50
C PHE A 101 -47.04 -7.59 -4.19
N GLN A 102 -47.31 -7.29 -5.46
CA GLN A 102 -48.31 -8.03 -6.24
C GLN A 102 -47.72 -9.41 -6.56
N ASP A 103 -47.91 -10.37 -5.66
CA ASP A 103 -47.68 -11.77 -5.99
C ASP A 103 -48.64 -12.18 -7.13
N SER A 104 -48.17 -13.00 -8.06
CA SER A 104 -49.09 -13.65 -8.98
C SER A 104 -50.09 -14.53 -8.20
N PRO A 105 -51.31 -14.75 -8.70
CA PRO A 105 -52.27 -15.65 -8.08
C PRO A 105 -51.67 -17.04 -7.78
N SER A 106 -50.80 -17.51 -8.67
CA SER A 106 -50.03 -18.76 -8.57
C SER A 106 -49.02 -18.76 -7.41
N LYS A 107 -48.30 -17.64 -7.20
CA LYS A 107 -47.34 -17.49 -6.10
C LYS A 107 -48.04 -17.33 -4.74
N SER A 108 -49.21 -16.69 -4.73
CA SER A 108 -50.05 -16.57 -3.55
C SER A 108 -50.58 -17.93 -3.07
N LYS A 109 -50.97 -18.82 -4.00
CA LYS A 109 -51.38 -20.20 -3.69
C LYS A 109 -50.25 -21.02 -3.04
N TRP A 110 -49.02 -20.88 -3.54
CA TRP A 110 -47.85 -21.50 -2.91
C TRP A 110 -47.60 -20.97 -1.50
N ARG A 111 -47.65 -19.64 -1.27
CA ARG A 111 -47.48 -19.05 0.07
C ARG A 111 -48.57 -19.46 1.06
N ALA A 112 -49.78 -19.70 0.58
CA ALA A 112 -50.89 -20.23 1.37
C ALA A 112 -50.75 -21.73 1.69
N GLY A 113 -49.68 -22.40 1.27
CA GLY A 113 -49.44 -23.82 1.51
C GLY A 113 -50.32 -24.76 0.69
N SER A 114 -50.90 -24.28 -0.44
CA SER A 114 -51.68 -25.14 -1.33
C SER A 114 -50.79 -26.18 -2.01
N GLU A 115 -51.33 -27.38 -2.26
CA GLU A 115 -50.62 -28.42 -3.00
C GLU A 115 -50.25 -27.95 -4.42
N PRO A 116 -49.11 -28.41 -4.97
CA PRO A 116 -48.70 -28.07 -6.33
C PRO A 116 -49.71 -28.60 -7.35
N ALA A 117 -50.07 -27.76 -8.32
CA ALA A 117 -50.94 -28.16 -9.42
C ALA A 117 -50.28 -29.22 -10.32
N TYR A 118 -48.94 -29.26 -10.35
CA TYR A 118 -48.18 -30.31 -11.02
C TYR A 118 -46.79 -30.49 -10.39
N SER A 119 -46.30 -31.73 -10.38
CA SER A 119 -44.95 -32.08 -9.93
C SER A 119 -44.23 -32.84 -11.05
N MET A 120 -43.23 -32.21 -11.65
CA MET A 120 -42.41 -32.79 -12.71
C MET A 120 -41.28 -33.60 -12.10
N LYS A 121 -41.17 -34.90 -12.44
CA LYS A 121 -40.03 -35.73 -12.02
C LYS A 121 -38.78 -35.40 -12.84
N LEU A 122 -37.66 -35.23 -12.15
CA LEU A 122 -36.36 -35.00 -12.75
C LEU A 122 -35.64 -36.33 -13.02
N PRO A 123 -34.78 -36.40 -14.05
CA PRO A 123 -34.04 -37.61 -14.42
C PRO A 123 -32.97 -38.02 -13.37
N ALA A 124 -32.54 -37.07 -12.54
CA ALA A 124 -31.65 -37.26 -11.40
C ALA A 124 -31.96 -36.16 -10.35
N THR A 125 -31.25 -36.13 -9.22
CA THR A 125 -31.37 -35.01 -8.29
C THR A 125 -30.92 -33.71 -8.97
N PHE A 126 -31.61 -32.60 -8.71
CA PHE A 126 -31.33 -31.35 -9.41
C PHE A 126 -29.86 -30.91 -9.29
N GLY A 127 -29.23 -31.20 -8.15
CA GLY A 127 -27.81 -30.91 -7.91
C GLY A 127 -26.86 -31.54 -8.93
N SER A 128 -27.17 -32.71 -9.49
CA SER A 128 -26.25 -33.46 -10.36
C SER A 128 -26.14 -32.92 -11.79
N PHE A 129 -27.09 -32.08 -12.22
CA PHE A 129 -27.12 -31.53 -13.59
C PHE A 129 -27.48 -30.03 -13.62
N LYS A 130 -27.36 -29.33 -12.47
CA LYS A 130 -27.74 -27.91 -12.32
C LYS A 130 -26.96 -26.99 -13.26
N HIS A 131 -25.68 -27.28 -13.50
CA HIS A 131 -24.82 -26.45 -14.34
C HIS A 131 -25.22 -26.54 -15.82
N GLU A 132 -25.55 -27.74 -16.30
CA GLU A 132 -26.11 -27.95 -17.62
C GLU A 132 -27.50 -27.33 -17.74
N PHE A 133 -28.34 -27.46 -16.70
CA PHE A 133 -29.66 -26.85 -16.66
C PHE A 133 -29.59 -25.32 -16.79
N PHE A 134 -28.78 -24.65 -15.97
CA PHE A 134 -28.61 -23.20 -16.06
C PHE A 134 -27.84 -22.76 -17.32
N GLY A 135 -26.94 -23.60 -17.85
CA GLY A 135 -26.29 -23.36 -19.14
C GLY A 135 -27.29 -23.33 -20.30
N VAL A 136 -28.15 -24.33 -20.40
CA VAL A 136 -29.19 -24.44 -21.43
C VAL A 136 -30.30 -23.40 -21.21
N ALA A 137 -30.71 -23.16 -19.97
CA ALA A 137 -31.74 -22.17 -19.67
C ALA A 137 -31.29 -20.74 -20.03
N ARG A 138 -30.01 -20.40 -19.85
CA ARG A 138 -29.47 -19.09 -20.24
C ARG A 138 -29.54 -18.84 -21.75
N THR A 139 -29.22 -19.83 -22.56
CA THR A 139 -29.29 -19.70 -24.03
C THR A 139 -30.73 -19.71 -24.54
N HIS A 140 -31.62 -20.47 -23.89
CA HIS A 140 -33.00 -20.64 -24.35
C HIS A 140 -33.99 -19.60 -23.81
N ILE A 141 -33.71 -18.99 -22.64
CA ILE A 141 -34.65 -18.11 -21.95
C ILE A 141 -34.14 -16.67 -21.85
N LEU A 142 -32.84 -16.45 -21.60
CA LEU A 142 -32.27 -15.16 -21.20
C LEU A 142 -31.33 -14.51 -22.25
N GLY A 143 -31.07 -15.15 -23.39
CA GLY A 143 -30.40 -14.48 -24.53
C GLY A 143 -28.92 -14.13 -24.36
N GLY A 144 -28.15 -14.90 -23.57
CA GLY A 144 -26.68 -14.92 -23.63
C GLY A 144 -25.96 -13.59 -23.32
N GLY A 145 -26.05 -13.07 -22.08
CA GLY A 145 -25.29 -11.88 -21.69
C GLY A 145 -25.13 -11.58 -20.19
N HIS A 146 -25.48 -12.50 -19.27
CA HIS A 146 -25.54 -12.21 -17.82
C HIS A 146 -24.52 -13.00 -16.97
N SER A 147 -23.99 -12.34 -15.92
CA SER A 147 -23.00 -12.83 -14.96
C SER A 147 -23.51 -13.99 -14.08
N GLU A 148 -22.62 -14.91 -13.69
CA GLU A 148 -22.95 -16.21 -13.08
C GLU A 148 -23.61 -16.16 -11.69
N ALA A 149 -23.41 -15.10 -10.91
CA ALA A 149 -23.92 -15.00 -9.54
C ALA A 149 -25.39 -14.55 -9.45
N HIS A 150 -25.85 -13.71 -10.39
CA HIS A 150 -27.24 -13.22 -10.42
C HIS A 150 -28.21 -14.13 -11.19
N ALA A 151 -27.69 -15.02 -12.03
CA ALA A 151 -28.49 -15.78 -12.99
C ALA A 151 -29.37 -16.90 -12.41
N ARG A 152 -29.10 -17.41 -11.20
CA ARG A 152 -29.78 -18.60 -10.64
C ARG A 152 -31.26 -18.35 -10.33
N GLN A 153 -31.55 -17.24 -9.64
CA GLN A 153 -32.92 -16.85 -9.31
C GLN A 153 -33.65 -16.32 -10.56
N GLU A 154 -32.92 -15.64 -11.45
CA GLU A 154 -33.46 -15.04 -12.67
C GLU A 154 -34.02 -16.04 -13.68
N VAL A 155 -33.47 -17.26 -13.77
CA VAL A 155 -34.00 -18.29 -14.69
C VAL A 155 -35.41 -18.72 -14.32
N PHE A 156 -35.64 -19.07 -13.05
CA PHE A 156 -36.97 -19.47 -12.59
C PHE A 156 -37.93 -18.27 -12.55
N ASP A 157 -37.45 -17.08 -12.20
CA ASP A 157 -38.25 -15.86 -12.29
C ASP A 157 -38.62 -15.50 -13.73
N ALA A 158 -37.76 -15.77 -14.71
CA ALA A 158 -38.05 -15.59 -16.13
C ALA A 158 -39.06 -16.61 -16.64
N ILE A 159 -39.00 -17.87 -16.20
CA ILE A 159 -40.02 -18.88 -16.48
C ILE A 159 -41.36 -18.45 -15.87
N ASN A 160 -41.35 -17.96 -14.63
CA ASN A 160 -42.54 -17.48 -13.93
C ASN A 160 -43.19 -16.30 -14.68
N LYS A 161 -42.38 -15.34 -15.12
CA LYS A 161 -42.85 -14.18 -15.91
C LYS A 161 -43.39 -14.57 -17.28
N LYS A 162 -42.76 -15.53 -17.97
CA LYS A 162 -43.19 -15.97 -19.32
C LYS A 162 -44.47 -16.81 -19.31
N THR A 163 -44.73 -17.55 -18.23
CA THR A 163 -45.82 -18.56 -18.19
C THR A 163 -46.99 -18.16 -17.29
N GLY A 164 -46.80 -17.20 -16.38
CA GLY A 164 -47.79 -16.86 -15.34
C GLY A 164 -47.94 -17.93 -14.24
N ALA A 165 -47.31 -19.10 -14.40
CA ALA A 165 -47.18 -20.09 -13.35
C ALA A 165 -46.10 -19.68 -12.34
N TYR A 166 -46.19 -20.23 -11.14
CA TYR A 166 -45.11 -20.15 -10.16
C TYR A 166 -44.39 -21.49 -10.10
N VAL A 167 -43.15 -21.50 -10.57
CA VAL A 167 -42.19 -22.59 -10.46
C VAL A 167 -41.27 -22.28 -9.29
N LYS A 168 -41.31 -23.13 -8.26
CA LYS A 168 -40.37 -23.04 -7.15
C LYS A 168 -39.02 -23.56 -7.63
N SER A 169 -37.94 -22.81 -7.38
CA SER A 169 -36.59 -23.32 -7.60
C SER A 169 -36.40 -24.59 -6.76
N PRO A 170 -36.04 -25.73 -7.37
CA PRO A 170 -35.83 -26.96 -6.63
C PRO A 170 -34.58 -26.86 -5.75
N TYR A 171 -34.60 -27.54 -4.62
CA TYR A 171 -33.39 -27.78 -3.81
C TYR A 171 -32.50 -28.85 -4.47
N TYR A 172 -31.22 -28.92 -4.08
CA TYR A 172 -30.24 -29.77 -4.77
C TYR A 172 -30.49 -31.27 -4.64
N ASP A 173 -31.16 -31.69 -3.58
CA ASP A 173 -31.58 -33.06 -3.30
C ASP A 173 -32.99 -33.38 -3.85
N GLU A 174 -33.73 -32.38 -4.31
CA GLU A 174 -35.06 -32.59 -4.88
C GLU A 174 -34.93 -33.29 -6.25
N SER A 175 -35.71 -34.36 -6.41
CA SER A 175 -35.88 -35.10 -7.67
C SER A 175 -37.14 -34.69 -8.41
N ALA A 176 -37.77 -33.58 -8.01
CA ALA A 176 -38.97 -33.06 -8.65
C ALA A 176 -39.02 -31.53 -8.61
N ILE A 177 -39.61 -30.94 -9.66
CA ILE A 177 -39.94 -29.50 -9.72
C ILE A 177 -41.45 -29.34 -9.55
N CYS A 178 -41.84 -28.56 -8.55
CA CYS A 178 -43.23 -28.27 -8.26
C CYS A 178 -43.70 -26.96 -8.94
N ILE A 179 -44.90 -27.00 -9.53
CA ILE A 179 -45.49 -25.91 -10.30
C ILE A 179 -46.89 -25.60 -9.75
N TRP A 180 -47.17 -24.32 -9.54
CA TRP A 180 -48.48 -23.80 -9.13
C TRP A 180 -49.01 -22.87 -10.22
N GLY A 181 -50.30 -22.98 -10.56
CA GLY A 181 -50.94 -22.12 -11.57
C GLY A 181 -52.25 -22.72 -12.09
N GLU A 182 -52.88 -22.03 -13.03
CA GLU A 182 -54.02 -22.58 -13.78
C GLU A 182 -53.55 -23.60 -14.83
N THR A 183 -54.44 -24.49 -15.28
CA THR A 183 -54.11 -25.60 -16.17
C THR A 183 -53.33 -25.16 -17.42
N ALA A 184 -53.71 -24.03 -18.04
CA ALA A 184 -52.99 -23.49 -19.20
C ALA A 184 -51.58 -22.97 -18.85
N GLN A 185 -51.42 -22.33 -17.68
CA GLN A 185 -50.13 -21.81 -17.20
C GLN A 185 -49.17 -22.93 -16.83
N VAL A 186 -49.70 -23.97 -16.18
CA VAL A 186 -48.95 -25.17 -15.78
C VAL A 186 -48.46 -25.93 -17.01
N THR A 187 -49.30 -26.09 -18.04
CA THR A 187 -48.90 -26.73 -19.31
C THR A 187 -47.78 -25.95 -20.01
N ALA A 188 -47.89 -24.61 -20.08
CA ALA A 188 -46.84 -23.77 -20.68
C ALA A 188 -45.50 -23.84 -19.92
N ALA A 189 -45.54 -23.84 -18.59
CA ALA A 189 -44.34 -24.02 -17.76
C ALA A 189 -43.74 -25.41 -17.88
N LYS A 190 -44.58 -26.44 -18.00
CA LYS A 190 -44.17 -27.83 -18.21
C LYS A 190 -43.43 -27.97 -19.54
N GLU A 191 -43.98 -27.46 -20.64
CA GLU A 191 -43.35 -27.55 -21.98
C GLU A 191 -41.99 -26.86 -22.03
N LEU A 192 -41.85 -25.69 -21.39
CA LEU A 192 -40.58 -24.98 -21.31
C LEU A 192 -39.53 -25.74 -20.50
N LEU A 193 -39.91 -26.31 -19.35
CA LEU A 193 -39.02 -27.10 -18.51
C LEU A 193 -38.61 -28.42 -19.19
N GLU A 194 -39.55 -29.11 -19.86
CA GLU A 194 -39.26 -30.34 -20.62
C GLU A 194 -38.32 -30.08 -21.80
N GLY A 195 -38.49 -28.94 -22.49
CA GLY A 195 -37.59 -28.51 -23.57
C GLY A 195 -36.16 -28.24 -23.12
N ILE A 196 -35.99 -27.68 -21.91
CA ILE A 196 -34.66 -27.49 -21.30
C ILE A 196 -34.07 -28.84 -20.90
N LEU A 197 -34.85 -29.69 -20.21
CA LEU A 197 -34.39 -30.99 -19.71
C LEU A 197 -33.98 -31.94 -20.85
N SER A 198 -34.74 -31.97 -21.95
CA SER A 198 -34.39 -32.80 -23.12
C SER A 198 -33.09 -32.37 -23.77
N LYS A 199 -32.79 -31.07 -23.79
CA LYS A 199 -31.51 -30.54 -24.27
C LYS A 199 -30.36 -30.88 -23.33
N CYS A 200 -30.55 -30.81 -22.01
CA CYS A 200 -29.55 -31.26 -21.03
C CYS A 200 -29.20 -32.74 -21.21
N ILE A 201 -30.21 -33.60 -21.37
CA ILE A 201 -30.02 -35.04 -21.61
C ILE A 201 -29.33 -35.30 -22.96
N SER A 202 -29.64 -34.50 -24.00
CA SER A 202 -28.99 -34.62 -25.30
C SER A 202 -27.50 -34.27 -25.25
N LEU A 203 -27.13 -33.24 -24.49
CA LEU A 203 -25.74 -32.79 -24.31
C LEU A 203 -24.91 -33.85 -23.58
N GLN A 204 -25.48 -34.48 -22.55
CA GLN A 204 -24.86 -35.59 -21.81
C GLN A 204 -24.69 -36.86 -22.67
N ARG A 205 -25.58 -37.11 -23.63
CA ARG A 205 -25.42 -38.23 -24.58
C ARG A 205 -24.36 -37.95 -25.65
N THR A 206 -24.23 -36.70 -26.11
CA THR A 206 -23.21 -36.33 -27.10
C THR A 206 -21.79 -36.25 -26.53
N SER A 207 -21.62 -36.04 -25.22
CA SER A 207 -20.29 -36.09 -24.57
C SER A 207 -19.74 -37.50 -24.43
N ASN A 208 -20.59 -38.53 -24.47
CA ASN A 208 -20.17 -39.93 -24.33
C ASN A 208 -19.77 -40.61 -25.65
N SER A 209 -19.99 -39.99 -26.82
CA SER A 209 -19.70 -40.61 -28.13
C SER A 209 -18.52 -40.01 -28.91
N LYS A 210 -17.82 -39.00 -28.39
CA LYS A 210 -16.58 -38.50 -29.00
C LYS A 210 -15.38 -38.75 -28.09
N ARG A 211 -14.41 -39.45 -28.67
CA ARG A 211 -13.11 -39.85 -28.11
C ARG A 211 -12.51 -38.79 -27.19
N PHE A 212 -12.04 -39.28 -26.05
CA PHE A 212 -11.21 -38.60 -25.05
C PHE A 212 -10.08 -37.79 -25.69
N ASP A 213 -10.26 -36.48 -25.73
CA ASP A 213 -9.16 -35.54 -25.63
C ASP A 213 -9.19 -35.00 -24.20
N TRP A 214 -8.09 -35.18 -23.48
CA TRP A 214 -7.93 -34.83 -22.07
C TRP A 214 -7.96 -33.31 -21.87
N SER A 215 -9.13 -32.69 -22.02
CA SER A 215 -9.40 -31.42 -21.37
C SER A 215 -9.65 -31.73 -19.90
N LYS A 216 -8.74 -31.28 -19.03
CA LYS A 216 -8.85 -31.39 -17.57
C LYS A 216 -10.23 -30.88 -17.13
N ILE A 217 -11.18 -31.80 -16.94
CA ILE A 217 -12.41 -31.51 -16.22
C ILE A 217 -11.96 -31.21 -14.79
N ALA A 218 -12.13 -29.96 -14.35
CA ALA A 218 -11.88 -29.58 -12.97
C ALA A 218 -12.82 -30.45 -12.11
N ALA A 219 -12.27 -31.48 -11.47
CA ALA A 219 -13.04 -32.37 -10.63
C ALA A 219 -13.76 -31.54 -9.58
N TYR A 220 -15.08 -31.66 -9.57
CA TYR A 220 -15.95 -31.14 -8.53
C TYR A 220 -15.38 -31.53 -7.17
N SER A 221 -15.27 -30.56 -6.27
CA SER A 221 -14.70 -30.76 -4.94
C SER A 221 -15.65 -30.15 -3.93
N ASP A 222 -16.25 -31.01 -3.09
CA ASP A 222 -17.13 -30.59 -2.00
C ASP A 222 -16.47 -29.55 -1.10
N LYS A 223 -15.15 -29.63 -0.92
CA LYS A 223 -14.37 -28.65 -0.16
C LYS A 223 -14.34 -27.27 -0.83
N LYS A 224 -14.20 -27.22 -2.16
CA LYS A 224 -14.21 -25.95 -2.90
C LYS A 224 -15.62 -25.36 -2.93
N GLU A 225 -16.66 -26.18 -3.07
CA GLU A 225 -18.05 -25.71 -3.04
C GLU A 225 -18.46 -25.21 -1.63
N ALA A 226 -18.14 -25.96 -0.57
CA ALA A 226 -18.41 -25.52 0.80
C ALA A 226 -17.68 -24.21 1.14
N THR A 227 -16.44 -24.02 0.64
CA THR A 227 -15.71 -22.76 0.81
C THR A 227 -16.38 -21.61 0.05
N ALA A 228 -16.85 -21.86 -1.17
CA ALA A 228 -17.57 -20.87 -1.96
C ALA A 228 -18.92 -20.50 -1.32
N GLU A 229 -19.68 -21.47 -0.81
CA GLU A 229 -20.95 -21.25 -0.13
C GLU A 229 -20.77 -20.45 1.17
N MET A 230 -19.74 -20.76 1.95
CA MET A 230 -19.40 -20.00 3.16
C MET A 230 -19.01 -18.57 2.82
N ARG A 231 -18.28 -18.34 1.73
CA ARG A 231 -17.94 -17.00 1.24
C ARG A 231 -19.20 -16.25 0.79
N GLU A 232 -20.09 -16.88 0.04
CA GLU A 232 -21.36 -16.28 -0.44
C GLU A 232 -22.27 -15.89 0.74
N LYS A 233 -22.39 -16.76 1.76
CA LYS A 233 -23.13 -16.45 2.99
C LYS A 233 -22.51 -15.27 3.75
N HIS A 234 -21.19 -15.23 3.84
CA HIS A 234 -20.47 -14.14 4.49
C HIS A 234 -20.68 -12.81 3.76
N GLU A 235 -20.55 -12.79 2.43
CA GLU A 235 -20.79 -11.60 1.61
C GLU A 235 -22.26 -11.13 1.73
N SER A 236 -23.21 -12.06 1.68
CA SER A 236 -24.64 -11.77 1.86
C SER A 236 -24.93 -11.13 3.22
N MET A 237 -24.30 -11.66 4.28
CA MET A 237 -24.41 -11.10 5.63
C MET A 237 -23.83 -9.68 5.70
N VAL A 238 -22.64 -9.43 5.14
CA VAL A 238 -22.02 -8.09 5.13
C VAL A 238 -22.93 -7.07 4.43
N VAL A 239 -23.52 -7.43 3.29
CA VAL A 239 -24.47 -6.58 2.57
C VAL A 239 -25.71 -6.25 3.40
N GLN A 240 -26.20 -7.18 4.21
CA GLN A 240 -27.30 -6.92 5.15
C GLN A 240 -26.88 -5.94 6.25
N LEU A 241 -25.67 -6.07 6.79
CA LEU A 241 -25.15 -5.21 7.86
C LEU A 241 -24.81 -3.77 7.39
N ARG A 242 -24.74 -3.52 6.08
CA ARG A 242 -24.62 -2.16 5.51
C ARG A 242 -25.92 -1.37 5.56
N LYS A 243 -27.07 -2.05 5.66
CA LYS A 243 -28.39 -1.42 5.65
C LYS A 243 -28.85 -1.12 7.07
N LYS A 244 -29.66 -0.06 7.19
CA LYS A 244 -30.45 0.18 8.40
C LYS A 244 -31.38 -1.03 8.62
N PRO A 245 -31.38 -1.65 9.81
CA PRO A 245 -32.28 -2.76 10.10
C PRO A 245 -33.74 -2.28 10.13
N ASP A 246 -34.66 -3.15 9.71
CA ASP A 246 -36.09 -2.86 9.69
C ASP A 246 -36.65 -2.59 11.09
N MET A 247 -36.07 -3.25 12.11
CA MET A 247 -36.45 -3.13 13.52
C MET A 247 -35.27 -2.62 14.36
N PRO A 248 -35.00 -1.31 14.36
CA PRO A 248 -33.82 -0.74 15.03
C PRO A 248 -33.86 -0.88 16.56
N TYR A 249 -35.05 -1.01 17.16
CA TYR A 249 -35.24 -1.17 18.60
C TYR A 249 -34.85 -2.56 19.13
N VAL A 250 -34.53 -3.52 18.25
CA VAL A 250 -33.99 -4.84 18.64
C VAL A 250 -32.57 -4.70 19.18
N PHE A 251 -31.88 -3.60 18.83
CA PHE A 251 -30.53 -3.30 19.29
C PHE A 251 -30.62 -2.40 20.53
N PRO A 252 -30.18 -2.88 21.71
CA PRO A 252 -30.22 -2.10 22.94
C PRO A 252 -29.24 -0.90 22.92
N GLU A 253 -28.18 -0.98 22.12
CA GLU A 253 -27.12 0.02 22.09
C GLU A 253 -27.01 0.69 20.71
N GLN A 254 -26.89 2.01 20.74
CA GLN A 254 -26.74 2.85 19.54
C GLN A 254 -25.60 3.85 19.73
N LEU A 255 -24.75 3.97 18.71
CA LEU A 255 -23.71 4.99 18.61
C LEU A 255 -23.95 5.89 17.40
N LEU A 256 -23.85 7.20 17.62
CA LEU A 256 -23.77 8.21 16.57
C LEU A 256 -22.37 8.79 16.59
N PHE A 257 -21.60 8.52 15.54
CA PHE A 257 -20.25 9.04 15.37
C PHE A 257 -20.27 10.20 14.37
N LEU A 258 -19.96 11.40 14.84
CA LEU A 258 -19.81 12.58 13.98
C LEU A 258 -18.51 12.47 13.18
N TRP A 259 -18.60 12.45 11.85
CA TRP A 259 -17.44 12.54 10.99
C TRP A 259 -16.97 14.00 10.91
N PRO A 260 -15.71 14.31 11.25
CA PRO A 260 -15.22 15.68 11.22
C PRO A 260 -15.21 16.26 9.80
N LYS A 261 -15.32 17.58 9.69
CA LYS A 261 -15.33 18.30 8.40
C LYS A 261 -13.93 18.69 7.94
N GLU A 262 -12.96 18.64 8.84
CA GLU A 262 -11.56 19.04 8.65
C GLU A 262 -10.73 17.99 7.89
N GLY A 263 -11.30 17.38 6.86
CA GLY A 263 -10.63 16.37 6.03
C GLY A 263 -11.53 15.80 4.94
N PRO A 264 -11.19 14.63 4.37
CA PRO A 264 -11.96 14.01 3.30
C PRO A 264 -13.39 13.70 3.74
N SER A 265 -14.35 13.83 2.81
CA SER A 265 -15.75 13.49 3.09
C SER A 265 -15.91 12.00 3.41
N ILE A 266 -17.00 11.64 4.12
CA ILE A 266 -17.30 10.24 4.49
C ILE A 266 -17.23 9.31 3.26
N LYS A 267 -17.79 9.74 2.14
CA LYS A 267 -17.87 8.93 0.91
C LYS A 267 -16.52 8.76 0.24
N GLU A 268 -15.71 9.82 0.17
CA GLU A 268 -14.35 9.75 -0.35
C GLU A 268 -13.45 8.86 0.52
N ALA A 269 -13.64 8.91 1.85
CA ALA A 269 -12.82 8.21 2.81
C ALA A 269 -13.19 6.73 3.00
N LEU A 270 -14.49 6.41 3.00
CA LEU A 270 -14.99 5.10 3.42
C LEU A 270 -15.74 4.36 2.30
N GLY A 271 -16.01 5.01 1.18
CA GLY A 271 -16.82 4.50 0.08
C GLY A 271 -18.31 4.85 0.21
N GLN A 272 -19.08 4.56 -0.83
CA GLN A 272 -20.47 5.00 -0.95
C GLN A 272 -21.37 4.37 0.12
N ASP A 273 -21.14 3.09 0.43
CA ASP A 273 -21.86 2.33 1.45
C ASP A 273 -21.00 2.07 2.71
N LEU A 274 -19.92 2.86 2.87
CA LEU A 274 -18.90 2.68 3.89
C LEU A 274 -18.22 1.30 3.82
N GLU A 275 -17.94 0.80 2.63
CA GLU A 275 -17.31 -0.50 2.36
C GLU A 275 -16.00 -0.68 3.14
N ALA A 276 -15.26 0.41 3.38
CA ALA A 276 -14.05 0.40 4.19
C ALA A 276 -14.27 -0.08 5.64
N LEU A 277 -15.51 -0.09 6.14
CA LEU A 277 -15.89 -0.55 7.48
C LEU A 277 -16.46 -1.98 7.51
N ASP A 278 -16.50 -2.70 6.39
CA ASP A 278 -17.08 -4.05 6.34
C ASP A 278 -16.43 -5.05 7.29
N LEU A 279 -15.12 -4.93 7.51
CA LEU A 279 -14.41 -5.75 8.50
C LEU A 279 -14.91 -5.49 9.92
N ILE A 280 -15.26 -4.25 10.26
CA ILE A 280 -15.86 -3.91 11.56
C ILE A 280 -17.27 -4.52 11.64
N ARG A 281 -18.07 -4.40 10.58
CA ARG A 281 -19.41 -4.98 10.51
C ARG A 281 -19.37 -6.49 10.74
N SER A 282 -18.50 -7.20 10.02
CA SER A 282 -18.42 -8.65 10.07
C SER A 282 -17.80 -9.16 11.37
N GLN A 283 -16.80 -8.46 11.92
CA GLN A 283 -16.16 -8.84 13.18
C GLN A 283 -17.09 -8.71 14.39
N PHE A 284 -17.87 -7.63 14.44
CA PHE A 284 -18.73 -7.32 15.60
C PHE A 284 -20.21 -7.62 15.36
N PHE A 285 -20.58 -8.13 14.19
CA PHE A 285 -21.97 -8.39 13.78
C PHE A 285 -22.90 -7.21 14.04
N CYS A 286 -22.47 -6.01 13.63
CA CYS A 286 -23.17 -4.76 13.89
C CYS A 286 -23.63 -4.09 12.58
N HIS A 287 -24.74 -3.37 12.65
CA HIS A 287 -25.19 -2.55 11.52
C HIS A 287 -24.47 -1.21 11.56
N VAL A 288 -23.82 -0.85 10.46
CA VAL A 288 -23.10 0.43 10.32
C VAL A 288 -23.55 1.11 9.04
N PHE A 289 -24.12 2.31 9.14
CA PHE A 289 -24.71 3.03 8.00
C PHE A 289 -24.81 4.54 8.25
N VAL A 290 -24.98 5.33 7.19
CA VAL A 290 -25.26 6.78 7.29
C VAL A 290 -26.76 7.01 7.32
N LEU A 291 -27.24 7.85 8.24
CA LEU A 291 -28.64 8.26 8.28
C LEU A 291 -28.90 9.35 7.23
N LYS A 292 -29.98 9.21 6.45
CA LYS A 292 -30.32 10.16 5.38
C LYS A 292 -30.54 11.59 5.89
N ASP A 293 -31.09 11.72 7.09
CA ASP A 293 -31.45 13.01 7.69
C ASP A 293 -30.24 13.73 8.31
N VAL A 294 -29.16 12.98 8.63
CA VAL A 294 -27.94 13.49 9.26
C VAL A 294 -26.70 12.91 8.55
N PRO A 295 -26.38 13.37 7.34
CA PRO A 295 -25.39 12.73 6.47
C PRO A 295 -23.95 12.79 7.01
N ASP A 296 -23.67 13.67 7.96
CA ASP A 296 -22.36 13.82 8.62
C ASP A 296 -22.13 12.77 9.74
N PHE A 297 -23.13 11.95 10.06
CA PHE A 297 -23.06 10.97 11.15
C PHE A 297 -23.07 9.52 10.65
N ILE A 298 -22.15 8.73 11.19
CA ILE A 298 -22.15 7.28 11.06
C ILE A 298 -22.93 6.71 12.24
N CYS A 299 -24.01 5.98 11.94
CA CYS A 299 -24.82 5.28 12.93
C CYS A 299 -24.34 3.83 13.05
N VAL A 300 -24.13 3.37 14.28
CA VAL A 300 -23.81 1.98 14.60
C VAL A 300 -24.87 1.44 15.56
N LEU A 301 -25.47 0.30 15.22
CA LEU A 301 -26.39 -0.44 16.08
C LEU A 301 -25.76 -1.78 16.46
N GLY A 302 -25.75 -2.07 17.76
CA GLY A 302 -25.12 -3.27 18.32
C GLY A 302 -25.86 -3.78 19.55
N ASN A 303 -25.47 -4.99 19.97
CA ASN A 303 -26.11 -5.68 21.09
C ASN A 303 -25.40 -5.48 22.43
N ASP A 304 -24.16 -4.99 22.39
CA ASP A 304 -23.27 -4.95 23.55
C ASP A 304 -22.56 -3.59 23.65
N HIS A 305 -22.54 -3.03 24.86
CA HIS A 305 -22.00 -1.70 25.11
C HIS A 305 -20.48 -1.64 24.98
N ASP A 306 -19.77 -2.68 25.42
CA ASP A 306 -18.30 -2.72 25.31
C ASP A 306 -17.86 -2.90 23.85
N THR A 307 -18.63 -3.66 23.07
CA THR A 307 -18.48 -3.73 21.61
C THR A 307 -18.66 -2.36 20.95
N ILE A 308 -19.67 -1.59 21.35
CA ILE A 308 -19.87 -0.23 20.84
C ILE A 308 -18.70 0.71 21.20
N LYS A 309 -18.14 0.63 22.42
CA LYS A 309 -16.91 1.37 22.79
C LYS A 309 -15.74 1.01 21.89
N GLN A 310 -15.55 -0.28 21.62
CA GLN A 310 -14.49 -0.74 20.73
C GLN A 310 -14.70 -0.19 19.31
N ILE A 311 -15.92 -0.26 18.77
CA ILE A 311 -16.24 0.30 17.45
C ILE A 311 -15.99 1.81 17.41
N ALA A 312 -16.39 2.56 18.44
CA ALA A 312 -16.10 3.99 18.52
C ALA A 312 -14.59 4.27 18.47
N HIS A 313 -13.78 3.48 19.16
CA HIS A 313 -12.32 3.57 19.08
C HIS A 313 -11.80 3.25 17.66
N ARG A 314 -12.31 2.20 17.02
CA ARG A 314 -11.97 1.86 15.62
C ARG A 314 -12.30 2.98 14.64
N LEU A 315 -13.45 3.63 14.81
CA LEU A 315 -13.86 4.75 13.96
C LEU A 315 -12.94 5.97 14.16
N ARG A 316 -12.56 6.30 15.40
CA ARG A 316 -11.57 7.35 15.67
C ARG A 316 -10.22 7.05 15.02
N THR A 317 -9.74 5.82 15.15
CA THR A 317 -8.48 5.40 14.52
C THR A 317 -8.59 5.40 13.01
N LYS A 318 -9.74 5.04 12.45
CA LYS A 318 -9.98 5.10 10.99
C LYS A 318 -10.00 6.54 10.48
N TRP A 319 -10.59 7.47 11.22
CA TRP A 319 -10.48 8.90 10.90
C TRP A 319 -9.02 9.38 10.95
N ALA A 320 -8.26 8.97 11.98
CA ALA A 320 -6.85 9.28 12.08
C ALA A 320 -6.05 8.72 10.89
N GLU A 321 -6.32 7.48 10.44
CA GLU A 321 -5.75 6.87 9.22
C GLU A 321 -6.07 7.67 7.96
N VAL A 322 -7.32 8.11 7.77
CA VAL A 322 -7.72 8.89 6.59
C VAL A 322 -7.04 10.26 6.58
N THR A 323 -6.98 10.92 7.73
CA THR A 323 -6.32 12.21 7.92
C THR A 323 -4.81 12.08 7.76
N ALA A 324 -4.23 10.98 8.26
CA ALA A 324 -2.85 10.60 8.10
C ALA A 324 -2.48 10.46 6.61
N ASN A 325 -3.23 9.66 5.86
CA ASN A 325 -2.94 9.39 4.46
C ASN A 325 -3.00 10.64 3.56
N SER A 326 -3.78 11.65 3.96
CA SER A 326 -3.86 12.95 3.28
C SER A 326 -2.76 13.92 3.72
N ASN A 327 -2.32 13.91 4.99
CA ASN A 327 -1.46 14.96 5.57
C ASN A 327 -0.01 14.56 5.90
N ILE A 328 0.33 13.27 5.95
CA ILE A 328 1.66 12.77 6.36
C ILE A 328 2.75 12.99 5.33
N ARG A 329 2.35 13.21 4.08
CA ARG A 329 3.23 13.27 2.92
C ARG A 329 4.18 14.45 3.08
N SER A 330 5.40 14.16 3.54
CA SER A 330 6.47 15.14 3.64
C SER A 330 7.41 14.92 2.47
N LYS A 331 7.28 15.75 1.44
CA LYS A 331 8.22 15.83 0.32
C LYS A 331 9.09 17.05 0.51
N ILE A 332 10.38 16.84 0.72
CA ILE A 332 11.36 17.91 0.83
C ILE A 332 12.52 17.63 -0.12
N TYR A 333 12.80 18.59 -1.00
CA TYR A 333 14.05 18.61 -1.76
C TYR A 333 14.88 19.79 -1.30
N ILE A 334 16.12 19.52 -0.94
CA ILE A 334 17.08 20.53 -0.50
C ILE A 334 18.40 20.36 -1.24
N VAL A 335 19.15 21.45 -1.29
CA VAL A 335 20.51 21.47 -1.78
C VAL A 335 21.43 21.76 -0.60
N GLU A 336 22.44 20.92 -0.41
CA GLU A 336 23.50 21.16 0.57
C GLU A 336 24.40 22.29 0.04
N PRO A 337 24.64 23.36 0.82
CA PRO A 337 25.49 24.45 0.34
C PRO A 337 26.95 23.98 0.30
N PRO A 338 27.61 24.06 -0.89
CA PRO A 338 29.01 23.73 -1.02
C PRO A 338 29.88 24.57 -0.10
N ASP A 339 31.03 24.03 0.29
CA ASP A 339 32.13 24.79 0.83
C ASP A 339 32.61 25.85 -0.17
N ALA A 340 33.15 26.93 0.37
CA ALA A 340 33.46 28.12 -0.42
C ALA A 340 34.51 27.88 -1.53
N GLY A 341 35.31 26.82 -1.42
CA GLY A 341 36.27 26.40 -2.45
C GLY A 341 35.64 25.68 -3.65
N TYR A 342 34.51 24.99 -3.45
CA TYR A 342 33.77 24.28 -4.51
C TYR A 342 32.65 25.12 -5.11
N MET A 343 32.18 26.14 -4.39
CA MET A 343 31.10 27.00 -4.84
C MET A 343 31.48 27.76 -6.12
N LYS A 344 30.59 27.69 -7.11
CA LYS A 344 30.67 28.45 -8.37
C LYS A 344 29.47 29.37 -8.51
N GLY A 345 29.58 30.39 -9.36
CA GLY A 345 28.58 31.45 -9.43
C GLY A 345 27.16 31.04 -9.87
N ARG A 346 26.97 29.86 -10.48
CA ARG A 346 25.70 29.47 -11.12
C ARG A 346 25.41 27.97 -10.97
N VAL A 347 24.13 27.62 -11.03
CA VAL A 347 23.66 26.22 -11.12
C VAL A 347 23.06 26.00 -12.51
N VAL A 348 23.50 24.97 -13.21
CA VAL A 348 22.96 24.54 -14.51
C VAL A 348 22.26 23.21 -14.31
N VAL A 349 21.15 23.01 -15.02
CA VAL A 349 20.49 21.70 -15.10
C VAL A 349 20.78 21.17 -16.50
N GLU A 350 21.67 20.18 -16.57
CA GLU A 350 22.10 19.56 -17.82
C GLU A 350 21.18 18.39 -18.14
N GLU A 351 20.74 18.33 -19.41
CA GLU A 351 20.01 17.19 -19.95
C GLU A 351 21.01 16.19 -20.55
N SER A 352 21.15 15.03 -19.93
CA SER A 352 21.95 13.91 -20.44
C SER A 352 21.05 12.68 -20.51
N ASP A 353 20.90 12.08 -21.69
CA ASP A 353 20.04 10.90 -21.89
C ASP A 353 18.60 11.07 -21.35
N SER A 354 18.01 12.27 -21.53
CA SER A 354 16.70 12.65 -20.98
C SER A 354 16.64 12.75 -19.44
N LEU A 355 17.78 12.69 -18.76
CA LEU A 355 17.92 12.93 -17.32
C LEU A 355 18.37 14.37 -17.07
N HIS A 356 17.61 15.09 -16.24
CA HIS A 356 17.95 16.47 -15.89
C HIS A 356 18.71 16.51 -14.56
N LYS A 357 20.03 16.70 -14.62
CA LYS A 357 20.91 16.71 -13.45
C LYS A 357 21.46 18.11 -13.17
N ALA A 358 21.43 18.51 -11.91
CA ALA A 358 21.99 19.80 -11.50
C ALA A 358 23.51 19.73 -11.32
N SER A 359 24.23 20.72 -11.85
CA SER A 359 25.68 20.88 -11.74
C SER A 359 26.05 22.33 -11.39
N LEU A 360 27.19 22.52 -10.73
CA LEU A 360 27.77 23.85 -10.49
C LEU A 360 28.60 24.31 -11.69
N SER A 361 28.31 25.52 -12.17
CA SER A 361 28.99 26.14 -13.31
C SER A 361 29.45 27.57 -13.04
N GLY A 362 30.42 28.02 -13.82
CA GLY A 362 31.06 29.34 -13.69
C GLY A 362 32.37 29.35 -12.91
N SER A 363 32.88 30.55 -12.67
CA SER A 363 34.13 30.76 -11.95
C SER A 363 33.99 30.49 -10.45
N PRO A 364 35.05 29.95 -9.78
CA PRO A 364 35.09 29.87 -8.33
C PRO A 364 34.94 31.24 -7.67
N LEU A 365 34.39 31.26 -6.46
CA LEU A 365 34.28 32.49 -5.67
C LEU A 365 35.67 33.04 -5.31
N LYS A 366 35.81 34.37 -5.32
CA LYS A 366 37.06 35.06 -4.96
C LYS A 366 36.83 36.23 -4.00
N GLY A 367 37.83 36.50 -3.15
CA GLY A 367 37.87 37.67 -2.28
C GLY A 367 36.68 37.74 -1.30
N PRO A 368 36.04 38.92 -1.13
CA PRO A 368 34.96 39.12 -0.15
C PRO A 368 33.76 38.16 -0.31
N GLN A 369 33.55 37.62 -1.52
CA GLN A 369 32.45 36.70 -1.80
C GLN A 369 32.60 35.36 -1.07
N VAL A 370 33.83 34.92 -0.78
CA VAL A 370 34.13 33.67 -0.07
C VAL A 370 33.63 33.74 1.37
N GLU A 371 33.88 34.86 2.05
CA GLU A 371 33.47 35.05 3.45
C GLU A 371 31.96 35.26 3.59
N TYR A 372 31.38 36.06 2.68
CA TYR A 372 29.92 36.18 2.56
C TYR A 372 29.26 34.81 2.36
N TRP A 373 29.79 34.00 1.44
CA TRP A 373 29.29 32.66 1.19
C TRP A 373 29.42 31.74 2.40
N ARG A 374 30.54 31.78 3.13
CA ARG A 374 30.73 30.95 4.34
C ARG A 374 29.65 31.23 5.39
N ASN A 375 29.32 32.50 5.64
CA ASN A 375 28.25 32.86 6.57
C ASN A 375 26.87 32.46 6.03
N ARG A 376 26.63 32.65 4.73
CA ARG A 376 25.39 32.25 4.07
C ARG A 376 25.18 30.74 4.09
N ALA A 377 26.22 29.95 3.83
CA ALA A 377 26.22 28.50 3.83
C ALA A 377 25.87 27.95 5.22
N LYS A 378 26.45 28.50 6.29
CA LYS A 378 26.08 28.14 7.68
C LYS A 378 24.58 28.34 7.94
N LEU A 379 24.03 29.48 7.54
CA LEU A 379 22.60 29.75 7.69
C LEU A 379 21.73 28.81 6.86
N ILE A 380 22.17 28.46 5.64
CA ILE A 380 21.45 27.51 4.78
C ILE A 380 21.46 26.11 5.40
N ARG A 381 22.60 25.64 5.93
CA ARG A 381 22.71 24.34 6.62
C ARG A 381 21.75 24.26 7.80
N SER A 382 21.79 25.24 8.71
CA SER A 382 20.84 25.29 9.84
C SER A 382 19.37 25.27 9.40
N LYS A 383 19.00 26.03 8.36
CA LYS A 383 17.63 25.99 7.81
C LYS A 383 17.29 24.71 7.06
N ASN A 384 18.27 23.96 6.57
CA ASN A 384 18.06 22.65 5.98
C ASN A 384 17.85 21.62 7.09
N ASP A 385 18.66 21.68 8.14
CA ASP A 385 18.58 20.81 9.32
C ASP A 385 17.19 20.90 9.97
N ASP A 386 16.67 22.10 10.21
CA ASP A 386 15.31 22.32 10.74
C ASP A 386 14.22 21.69 9.84
N ARG A 387 14.38 21.79 8.52
CA ARG A 387 13.42 21.23 7.55
C ARG A 387 13.45 19.71 7.56
N ILE A 388 14.64 19.12 7.54
CA ILE A 388 14.82 17.66 7.59
C ILE A 388 14.18 17.15 8.88
N LEU A 389 14.53 17.74 10.02
CA LEU A 389 14.03 17.34 11.34
C LEU A 389 12.49 17.45 11.41
N SER A 390 11.93 18.59 11.00
CA SER A 390 10.48 18.80 11.01
C SER A 390 9.73 17.81 10.11
N ALA A 391 10.25 17.52 8.90
CA ALA A 391 9.62 16.56 8.00
C ALA A 391 9.64 15.14 8.57
N ILE A 392 10.77 14.69 9.10
CA ILE A 392 10.86 13.33 9.62
C ILE A 392 9.98 13.16 10.86
N GLU A 393 9.96 14.12 11.79
CA GLU A 393 9.09 14.07 12.97
C GLU A 393 7.61 14.07 12.59
N LYS A 394 7.22 14.95 11.66
CA LYS A 394 5.83 15.04 11.19
C LYS A 394 5.41 13.72 10.53
N SER A 395 6.26 13.16 9.68
CA SER A 395 5.94 11.91 9.01
C SER A 395 5.87 10.74 9.99
N LEU A 396 6.86 10.56 10.88
CA LEU A 396 6.88 9.48 11.87
C LEU A 396 5.63 9.47 12.78
N LYS A 397 5.18 10.65 13.23
CA LYS A 397 3.97 10.78 14.07
C LYS A 397 2.72 10.24 13.39
N GLY A 398 2.62 10.42 12.08
CA GLY A 398 1.46 9.91 11.36
C GLY A 398 1.63 8.48 10.86
N LEU A 399 2.85 7.99 10.65
CA LEU A 399 3.10 6.64 10.12
C LEU A 399 2.34 5.57 10.90
N VAL A 400 2.16 5.75 12.21
CA VAL A 400 1.42 4.84 13.12
C VAL A 400 0.02 4.47 12.62
N PHE A 401 -0.62 5.32 11.82
CA PHE A 401 -1.95 5.06 11.28
C PHE A 401 -1.95 4.54 9.84
N VAL A 402 -0.81 4.54 9.15
CA VAL A 402 -0.72 4.05 7.77
C VAL A 402 -0.85 2.53 7.77
N ARG A 403 -1.61 1.98 6.83
CA ARG A 403 -1.78 0.53 6.67
C ARG A 403 -1.02 0.05 5.44
N GLY A 404 -0.52 -1.18 5.49
CA GLY A 404 0.31 -1.76 4.44
C GLY A 404 1.77 -1.87 4.87
N TYR A 405 2.63 -2.33 3.97
CA TYR A 405 4.01 -2.59 4.33
C TYR A 405 4.87 -1.35 4.17
N LEU A 406 5.38 -0.84 5.28
CA LEU A 406 6.25 0.34 5.28
C LEU A 406 7.72 -0.08 5.26
N ARG A 407 8.54 0.64 4.51
CA ARG A 407 9.99 0.42 4.46
C ARG A 407 10.73 1.75 4.45
N MET A 408 11.62 1.96 5.42
CA MET A 408 12.47 3.14 5.50
C MET A 408 13.86 2.81 4.95
N ARG A 409 14.38 3.62 4.01
CA ARG A 409 15.71 3.45 3.43
C ARG A 409 16.35 4.81 3.16
N VAL A 410 17.67 4.88 3.30
CA VAL A 410 18.47 5.97 2.72
C VAL A 410 19.19 5.43 1.52
N ASN A 411 18.92 5.97 0.34
CA ASN A 411 19.60 5.59 -0.89
C ASN A 411 20.62 6.66 -1.25
N LEU A 412 21.76 6.26 -1.83
CA LEU A 412 22.79 7.16 -2.36
C LEU A 412 22.95 6.93 -3.86
N GLY A 413 23.12 8.03 -4.61
CA GLY A 413 23.14 7.98 -6.07
C GLY A 413 23.20 9.38 -6.69
N SER A 414 22.49 9.55 -7.79
CA SER A 414 22.36 10.84 -8.49
C SER A 414 20.91 11.33 -8.40
N PHE A 415 20.71 12.58 -7.98
CA PHE A 415 19.38 13.18 -7.94
C PHE A 415 19.05 13.81 -9.29
N ILE A 416 17.90 13.45 -9.86
CA ILE A 416 17.40 14.02 -11.12
C ILE A 416 16.11 14.79 -10.89
N LEU A 417 15.90 15.81 -11.71
CA LEU A 417 14.67 16.59 -11.76
C LEU A 417 13.78 16.07 -12.91
N GLU A 418 12.49 15.93 -12.65
CA GLU A 418 11.51 15.45 -13.63
C GLU A 418 10.54 16.56 -14.03
N ASN A 419 10.07 17.31 -13.03
CA ASN A 419 9.23 18.49 -13.25
C ASN A 419 9.82 19.63 -12.45
N TYR A 420 10.20 20.73 -13.12
CA TYR A 420 10.82 21.86 -12.44
C TYR A 420 10.60 23.14 -13.23
N ARG A 421 10.62 24.27 -12.51
CA ARG A 421 10.47 25.60 -13.12
C ARG A 421 11.81 26.05 -13.70
N LEU A 422 11.83 26.41 -14.98
CA LEU A 422 12.99 26.99 -15.67
C LEU A 422 13.48 28.30 -15.02
N PRO A 423 14.75 28.72 -15.24
CA PRO A 423 15.27 29.97 -14.67
C PRO A 423 14.46 31.19 -15.11
N ALA A 424 14.36 32.19 -14.24
CA ALA A 424 13.69 33.44 -14.54
C ALA A 424 14.34 34.18 -15.73
N ASP A 425 13.53 34.96 -16.44
CA ASP A 425 13.94 35.78 -17.59
C ASP A 425 14.56 34.98 -18.75
N ASN A 426 14.22 33.68 -18.89
CA ASN A 426 14.80 32.77 -19.88
C ASN A 426 16.33 32.68 -19.79
N LYS A 427 16.92 32.85 -18.60
CA LYS A 427 18.36 32.67 -18.41
C LYS A 427 18.75 31.21 -18.61
N PRO A 428 19.99 30.93 -19.06
CA PRO A 428 20.47 29.56 -19.26
C PRO A 428 20.85 28.84 -17.94
N SER A 429 20.79 29.52 -16.80
CA SER A 429 21.29 29.03 -15.52
C SER A 429 20.59 29.70 -14.34
N TYR A 430 20.44 28.98 -13.23
CA TYR A 430 19.91 29.51 -11.99
C TYR A 430 20.99 30.21 -11.15
N GLY A 431 20.58 31.24 -10.41
CA GLY A 431 21.30 31.59 -9.18
C GLY A 431 21.14 30.50 -8.12
N PHE A 432 22.10 30.33 -7.21
CA PHE A 432 22.01 29.31 -6.16
C PHE A 432 20.73 29.44 -5.31
N GLU A 433 20.36 30.66 -4.93
CA GLU A 433 19.17 30.91 -4.14
C GLU A 433 17.88 30.64 -4.92
N GLU A 434 17.86 30.99 -6.21
CA GLU A 434 16.75 30.74 -7.11
C GLU A 434 16.52 29.23 -7.28
N PHE A 435 17.61 28.47 -7.46
CA PHE A 435 17.57 27.01 -7.53
C PHE A 435 17.02 26.41 -6.22
N ARG A 436 17.49 26.90 -5.07
CA ARG A 436 16.99 26.48 -3.76
C ARG A 436 15.50 26.75 -3.58
N GLN A 437 15.02 27.92 -4.01
CA GLN A 437 13.60 28.26 -3.98
C GLN A 437 12.77 27.39 -4.94
N MET A 438 13.31 27.06 -6.12
CA MET A 438 12.68 26.14 -7.07
C MET A 438 12.49 24.75 -6.45
N LEU A 439 13.50 24.20 -5.76
CA LEU A 439 13.40 22.89 -5.11
C LEU A 439 12.31 22.81 -4.03
N LEU A 440 12.06 23.93 -3.33
CA LEU A 440 11.03 24.02 -2.29
C LEU A 440 9.59 24.14 -2.83
N ASN A 441 9.42 24.26 -4.15
CA ASN A 441 8.10 24.37 -4.75
C ASN A 441 7.37 23.02 -4.76
N GLU A 442 6.08 23.02 -4.41
CA GLU A 442 5.24 21.80 -4.38
C GLU A 442 5.12 21.11 -5.74
N ASN A 443 5.19 21.86 -6.84
CA ASN A 443 5.13 21.33 -8.20
C ASN A 443 6.45 20.71 -8.67
N THR A 444 7.56 21.01 -8.00
CA THR A 444 8.86 20.42 -8.34
C THR A 444 8.86 18.93 -8.02
N LYS A 445 9.22 18.09 -8.99
CA LYS A 445 9.33 16.63 -8.85
C LYS A 445 10.74 16.22 -9.18
N GLY A 446 11.28 15.35 -8.35
CA GLY A 446 12.60 14.76 -8.55
C GLY A 446 12.69 13.42 -7.84
N ARG A 447 13.71 12.67 -8.19
CA ARG A 447 13.97 11.37 -7.62
C ARG A 447 15.46 11.09 -7.61
N LEU A 448 15.89 10.29 -6.64
CA LEU A 448 17.20 9.68 -6.69
C LEU A 448 17.19 8.50 -7.66
N ILE A 449 18.20 8.44 -8.52
CA ILE A 449 18.45 7.29 -9.38
C ILE A 449 19.72 6.56 -8.96
N PRO A 450 19.79 5.25 -9.21
CA PRO A 450 21.01 4.48 -9.06
C PRO A 450 22.05 5.03 -10.04
N GLY A 451 23.32 5.07 -9.63
CA GLY A 451 24.38 5.74 -10.39
C GLY A 451 25.28 6.54 -9.45
N LEU A 452 26.34 5.88 -8.99
CA LEU A 452 27.38 6.49 -8.17
C LEU A 452 28.37 7.25 -9.08
N LYS A 453 28.94 8.35 -8.57
CA LYS A 453 29.86 9.21 -9.33
C LYS A 453 31.29 8.62 -9.46
N VAL A 454 31.52 7.42 -8.92
CA VAL A 454 32.82 6.76 -8.78
C VAL A 454 32.79 5.44 -9.55
N ASP A 455 33.91 5.10 -10.19
CA ASP A 455 34.09 3.82 -10.87
C ASP A 455 33.92 2.62 -9.92
N GLU A 456 33.42 1.50 -10.44
CA GLU A 456 33.07 0.30 -9.65
C GLU A 456 34.27 -0.27 -8.87
N MET A 457 35.44 -0.31 -9.49
CA MET A 457 36.64 -0.85 -8.87
C MET A 457 37.19 0.10 -7.81
N GLU A 458 37.13 1.40 -8.09
CA GLU A 458 37.52 2.42 -7.13
C GLU A 458 36.57 2.45 -5.92
N LEU A 459 35.27 2.35 -6.15
CA LEU A 459 34.22 2.28 -5.13
C LEU A 459 34.50 1.17 -4.12
N LEU A 460 34.71 -0.04 -4.61
CA LEU A 460 34.98 -1.19 -3.73
C LEU A 460 36.34 -1.07 -3.04
N SER A 461 37.36 -0.55 -3.72
CA SER A 461 38.67 -0.26 -3.11
C SER A 461 38.54 0.69 -1.92
N ARG A 462 37.73 1.75 -2.06
CA ARG A 462 37.44 2.69 -0.96
C ARG A 462 36.74 1.99 0.19
N CYS A 463 35.76 1.12 -0.10
CA CYS A 463 35.03 0.37 0.92
C CYS A 463 35.94 -0.60 1.70
N TYR A 464 36.79 -1.37 1.01
CA TYR A 464 37.72 -2.29 1.66
C TYR A 464 38.74 -1.58 2.57
N LYS A 465 39.07 -0.32 2.27
CA LYS A 465 40.00 0.50 3.06
C LYS A 465 39.30 1.26 4.20
N ALA A 466 37.98 1.39 4.18
CA ALA A 466 37.21 2.17 5.14
C ALA A 466 36.93 1.40 6.45
N THR A 467 37.96 0.79 7.06
CA THR A 467 37.88 0.05 8.34
C THR A 467 37.55 0.92 9.55
N HIS A 468 37.59 2.23 9.38
CA HIS A 468 37.13 3.20 10.36
C HIS A 468 35.60 3.39 10.33
N LEU A 469 34.94 3.14 9.18
CA LEU A 469 33.49 3.26 9.00
C LEU A 469 32.76 1.92 9.00
N PHE A 470 33.40 0.85 8.53
CA PHE A 470 32.76 -0.43 8.29
C PHE A 470 33.29 -1.54 9.18
N GLU A 471 32.38 -2.43 9.55
CA GLU A 471 32.67 -3.74 10.11
C GLU A 471 31.87 -4.84 9.37
N PRO A 472 32.38 -6.07 9.28
CA PRO A 472 31.66 -7.18 8.67
C PRO A 472 30.32 -7.46 9.39
N CYS A 473 29.27 -7.75 8.63
CA CYS A 473 27.96 -8.12 9.20
C CYS A 473 28.01 -9.45 9.97
N GLU A 474 28.81 -10.40 9.48
CA GLU A 474 29.01 -11.72 10.08
C GLU A 474 30.33 -11.77 10.87
N ASN A 475 30.29 -12.36 12.06
CA ASN A 475 31.45 -12.46 12.95
C ASN A 475 32.56 -13.40 12.41
N THR A 476 32.30 -14.10 11.31
CA THR A 476 33.18 -15.10 10.68
C THR A 476 34.20 -14.48 9.74
N SER A 477 33.91 -13.32 9.14
CA SER A 477 34.83 -12.63 8.22
C SER A 477 35.71 -11.65 8.99
N ALA A 478 37.03 -11.89 9.02
CA ALA A 478 37.98 -10.96 9.65
C ALA A 478 38.31 -9.73 8.76
N SER A 479 37.88 -9.74 7.49
CA SER A 479 38.27 -8.79 6.44
C SER A 479 37.04 -8.23 5.73
N LEU A 480 37.06 -6.93 5.41
CA LEU A 480 36.00 -6.26 4.64
C LEU A 480 35.94 -6.71 3.17
N LYS A 481 36.95 -7.42 2.68
CA LYS A 481 37.02 -7.95 1.31
C LYS A 481 36.33 -9.31 1.18
N ASP A 482 36.27 -10.07 2.26
CA ASP A 482 35.81 -11.48 2.27
C ASP A 482 34.37 -11.60 2.81
N VAL A 483 33.53 -10.61 2.48
CA VAL A 483 32.13 -10.56 2.89
C VAL A 483 31.28 -11.40 1.93
N GLU A 484 30.37 -12.23 2.47
CA GLU A 484 29.46 -13.04 1.64
C GLU A 484 28.46 -12.16 0.87
N LEU A 485 28.28 -12.49 -0.41
CA LEU A 485 27.35 -11.78 -1.29
C LEU A 485 25.91 -12.18 -1.02
N ALA A 486 25.03 -11.18 -0.91
CA ALA A 486 23.59 -11.37 -0.86
C ALA A 486 22.98 -11.33 -2.27
N TYR A 487 22.07 -12.26 -2.55
CA TYR A 487 21.41 -12.39 -3.85
C TYR A 487 19.90 -12.27 -3.71
N SER A 488 19.28 -11.45 -4.55
CA SER A 488 17.82 -11.37 -4.66
C SER A 488 17.38 -11.12 -6.10
N VAL A 489 16.13 -11.40 -6.43
CA VAL A 489 15.56 -11.16 -7.75
C VAL A 489 14.16 -10.59 -7.64
N ASN A 490 13.85 -9.63 -8.50
CA ASN A 490 12.54 -9.03 -8.62
C ASN A 490 11.99 -9.31 -10.02
N PHE A 491 10.89 -10.06 -10.10
CA PHE A 491 10.17 -10.33 -11.34
C PHE A 491 8.98 -9.41 -11.51
N GLU A 492 8.73 -8.95 -12.73
CA GLU A 492 7.55 -8.17 -13.09
C GLU A 492 6.70 -8.91 -14.11
N PHE A 493 5.41 -9.00 -13.83
CA PHE A 493 4.39 -9.62 -14.67
C PHE A 493 3.41 -8.57 -15.16
N LEU A 494 3.05 -8.62 -16.44
CA LEU A 494 1.98 -7.80 -17.00
C LEU A 494 0.63 -8.47 -16.72
N GLY A 495 -0.21 -7.84 -15.91
CA GLY A 495 -1.58 -8.30 -15.66
C GLY A 495 -2.55 -7.95 -16.79
N SER A 496 -3.74 -8.56 -16.77
CA SER A 496 -4.81 -8.40 -17.77
C SER A 496 -5.34 -6.97 -17.94
N ASN A 497 -5.06 -6.07 -16.99
CA ASN A 497 -5.49 -4.66 -17.00
C ASN A 497 -4.30 -3.68 -16.93
N ASN A 498 -3.12 -4.03 -17.45
CA ASN A 498 -1.86 -3.30 -17.22
C ASN A 498 -1.46 -3.18 -15.73
N SER A 499 -2.15 -3.88 -14.82
CA SER A 499 -1.72 -3.98 -13.43
C SER A 499 -0.45 -4.83 -13.38
N MET A 500 0.70 -4.18 -13.19
CA MET A 500 1.93 -4.93 -12.98
C MET A 500 1.83 -5.65 -11.62
N LEU A 501 2.23 -6.92 -11.59
CA LEU A 501 2.44 -7.69 -10.36
C LEU A 501 3.94 -7.93 -10.23
N ARG A 502 4.50 -7.85 -9.02
CA ARG A 502 5.93 -8.10 -8.76
C ARG A 502 6.12 -9.24 -7.79
N LEU A 503 7.08 -10.12 -8.07
CA LEU A 503 7.55 -11.15 -7.14
C LEU A 503 8.98 -10.85 -6.76
N GLU A 504 9.23 -10.61 -5.48
CA GLU A 504 10.58 -10.52 -4.92
C GLU A 504 10.95 -11.88 -4.31
N ALA A 505 12.13 -12.38 -4.64
CA ALA A 505 12.69 -13.59 -4.05
C ALA A 505 14.13 -13.34 -3.57
N GLU A 506 14.41 -13.74 -2.33
CA GLU A 506 15.76 -13.67 -1.75
C GLU A 506 16.37 -15.06 -1.65
N PHE A 507 17.66 -15.15 -1.95
CA PHE A 507 18.43 -16.39 -1.90
C PHE A 507 19.45 -16.30 -0.78
N SER A 508 19.55 -17.37 0.02
CA SER A 508 20.66 -17.53 0.95
C SER A 508 21.23 -18.92 0.87
N ARG A 509 22.46 -19.05 1.37
CA ARG A 509 23.15 -20.32 1.49
C ARG A 509 23.22 -20.69 2.96
N ARG A 510 22.82 -21.92 3.31
CA ARG A 510 23.02 -22.41 4.67
C ARG A 510 24.51 -22.66 4.92
N PRO A 511 25.04 -22.45 6.14
CA PRO A 511 26.40 -22.81 6.47
C PRO A 511 26.68 -24.29 6.12
N GLY A 512 27.72 -24.53 5.30
CA GLY A 512 28.08 -25.88 4.82
C GLY A 512 27.27 -26.40 3.62
N ALA A 513 26.20 -25.73 3.20
CA ALA A 513 25.46 -26.10 1.99
C ALA A 513 26.19 -25.63 0.73
N GLN A 514 26.11 -26.45 -0.31
CA GLN A 514 26.61 -26.09 -1.63
C GLN A 514 25.57 -25.28 -2.42
N GLU A 515 24.28 -25.41 -2.14
CA GLU A 515 23.22 -24.80 -2.94
C GLU A 515 22.62 -23.56 -2.26
N TYR A 516 22.21 -22.59 -3.08
CA TYR A 516 21.42 -21.44 -2.62
C TYR A 516 19.93 -21.83 -2.63
N GLU A 517 19.26 -21.59 -1.51
CA GLU A 517 17.83 -21.81 -1.36
C GLU A 517 17.10 -20.46 -1.32
N ILE A 518 15.87 -20.43 -1.82
CA ILE A 518 15.01 -19.26 -1.68
C ILE A 518 14.50 -19.23 -0.24
N THR A 519 14.97 -18.25 0.54
CA THR A 519 14.55 -18.03 1.93
C THR A 519 13.23 -17.27 2.01
N GLN A 520 12.98 -16.39 1.05
CA GLN A 520 11.84 -15.50 1.08
C GLN A 520 11.23 -15.28 -0.30
N ARG A 521 9.89 -15.21 -0.34
CA ARG A 521 9.09 -14.86 -1.52
C ARG A 521 8.03 -13.85 -1.11
N ARG A 522 7.90 -12.75 -1.83
CA ARG A 522 6.91 -11.71 -1.55
C ARG A 522 6.25 -11.24 -2.84
N TRP A 523 4.92 -11.19 -2.84
CA TRP A 523 4.14 -10.67 -3.97
C TRP A 523 3.70 -9.25 -3.69
N LEU A 524 4.16 -8.32 -4.52
CA LEU A 524 3.89 -6.90 -4.44
C LEU A 524 3.01 -6.47 -5.61
N ARG A 525 2.15 -5.50 -5.41
CA ARG A 525 1.53 -4.76 -6.52
C ARG A 525 2.37 -3.50 -6.78
N PRO A 526 3.15 -3.44 -7.88
CA PRO A 526 3.65 -2.19 -8.40
C PRO A 526 2.52 -1.17 -8.52
N ARG A 527 2.72 0.03 -7.95
CA ARG A 527 1.86 1.16 -8.31
C ARG A 527 1.98 1.36 -9.82
N ALA A 528 0.85 1.49 -10.50
CA ALA A 528 0.81 1.59 -11.96
C ALA A 528 1.79 2.67 -12.45
N SER A 529 2.79 2.27 -13.25
CA SER A 529 3.53 3.23 -14.03
C SER A 529 2.56 3.85 -15.04
N GLY A 530 2.48 5.18 -15.07
CA GLY A 530 1.77 5.90 -16.12
C GLY A 530 0.36 6.38 -15.83
N GLN A 531 -0.21 6.20 -14.62
CA GLN A 531 -1.41 6.93 -14.23
C GLN A 531 -1.19 7.76 -12.96
N TYR A 532 -1.23 9.08 -13.17
CA TYR A 532 -1.07 10.15 -12.18
C TYR A 532 -2.26 10.22 -11.20
N ILE A 533 -2.46 9.17 -10.41
CA ILE A 533 -3.22 9.26 -9.17
C ILE A 533 -2.30 8.79 -8.05
N GLU A 534 -1.99 9.75 -7.18
CA GLU A 534 -1.09 9.71 -6.05
C GLU A 534 -0.99 8.39 -5.28
N GLY A 535 0.24 7.90 -5.17
CA GLY A 535 0.72 7.12 -4.03
C GLY A 535 2.12 7.58 -3.67
N GLN A 536 2.26 8.87 -3.33
CA GLN A 536 3.53 9.44 -2.88
C GLN A 536 4.02 8.72 -1.61
N SER A 537 5.33 8.49 -1.52
CA SER A 537 5.96 7.97 -0.30
C SER A 537 5.58 8.81 0.91
N PRO A 538 5.13 8.22 2.04
CA PRO A 538 4.86 8.95 3.27
C PRO A 538 5.95 9.95 3.69
N LEU A 539 7.22 9.62 3.40
CA LEU A 539 8.36 10.51 3.56
C LEU A 539 9.25 10.42 2.31
N GLN A 540 9.64 11.57 1.77
CA GLN A 540 10.70 11.68 0.77
C GLN A 540 11.52 12.94 1.04
N ILE A 541 12.76 12.76 1.51
CA ILE A 541 13.75 13.82 1.68
C ILE A 541 14.87 13.57 0.68
N GLY A 542 14.94 14.38 -0.37
CA GLY A 542 16.02 14.35 -1.36
C GLY A 542 17.03 15.46 -1.09
N VAL A 543 18.31 15.11 -1.04
CA VAL A 543 19.42 16.04 -0.81
C VAL A 543 20.37 16.00 -2.00
N ILE A 544 20.47 17.14 -2.67
CA ILE A 544 21.44 17.38 -3.73
C ILE A 544 22.72 17.90 -3.09
N ASP A 545 23.82 17.18 -3.28
CA ASP A 545 25.14 17.56 -2.79
C ASP A 545 26.12 17.64 -3.98
N PHE A 546 26.59 18.85 -4.25
CA PHE A 546 27.50 19.08 -5.38
C PHE A 546 28.93 18.58 -5.11
N GLU A 547 29.30 18.39 -3.84
CA GLU A 547 30.64 17.92 -3.43
C GLU A 547 30.66 16.41 -3.21
N ARG A 548 29.57 15.88 -2.66
CA ARG A 548 29.43 14.47 -2.27
C ARG A 548 28.48 13.74 -3.23
N SER A 549 28.15 12.49 -2.93
CA SER A 549 27.03 11.82 -3.60
C SER A 549 25.69 12.33 -3.09
N ASP A 550 24.71 12.43 -3.99
CA ASP A 550 23.35 12.79 -3.60
C ASP A 550 22.73 11.65 -2.79
N TRP A 551 21.79 11.97 -1.92
CA TRP A 551 21.11 10.95 -1.11
C TRP A 551 19.64 11.26 -0.90
N GLN A 552 18.85 10.22 -0.66
CA GLN A 552 17.42 10.33 -0.39
C GLN A 552 17.03 9.44 0.78
N LEU A 553 16.48 10.03 1.84
CA LEU A 553 15.78 9.31 2.90
C LEU A 553 14.31 9.19 2.52
N GLU A 554 13.80 7.97 2.48
CA GLU A 554 12.43 7.69 2.10
C GLU A 554 11.77 6.65 3.00
N VAL A 555 10.47 6.81 3.20
CA VAL A 555 9.59 5.75 3.72
C VAL A 555 8.62 5.40 2.61
N LYS A 556 8.78 4.23 2.00
CA LYS A 556 7.90 3.72 0.95
C LYS A 556 6.77 2.88 1.58
N SER A 557 5.55 3.09 1.11
CA SER A 557 4.41 2.20 1.41
C SER A 557 4.23 1.21 0.27
N LEU A 558 4.50 -0.05 0.52
CA LEU A 558 4.35 -1.16 -0.42
C LEU A 558 3.02 -1.87 -0.17
N GLU A 559 2.25 -2.09 -1.23
CA GLU A 559 1.00 -2.84 -1.16
C GLU A 559 1.28 -4.31 -1.50
N PHE A 560 1.12 -5.19 -0.51
CA PHE A 560 1.14 -6.63 -0.76
C PHE A 560 -0.13 -7.05 -1.50
N TYR A 561 0.04 -8.01 -2.41
CA TYR A 561 -1.09 -8.69 -3.01
C TYR A 561 -1.48 -9.88 -2.11
N GLU A 562 -2.75 -10.02 -1.78
CA GLU A 562 -3.21 -11.09 -0.90
C GLU A 562 -2.88 -12.45 -1.53
N ALA A 563 -2.14 -13.30 -0.82
CA ALA A 563 -1.66 -14.59 -1.35
C ALA A 563 -2.81 -15.51 -1.81
N SER A 564 -4.00 -15.36 -1.21
CA SER A 564 -5.23 -16.07 -1.59
C SER A 564 -5.72 -15.69 -2.99
N SER A 565 -5.48 -14.45 -3.41
CA SER A 565 -5.95 -13.87 -4.68
C SER A 565 -5.00 -14.14 -5.85
N ILE A 566 -3.82 -14.72 -5.60
CA ILE A 566 -2.82 -15.02 -6.65
C ILE A 566 -3.25 -16.28 -7.39
N ASP A 567 -3.26 -16.18 -8.72
CA ASP A 567 -3.59 -17.29 -9.61
C ASP A 567 -2.64 -18.49 -9.42
N ALA A 568 -3.18 -19.69 -9.64
CA ALA A 568 -2.45 -20.94 -9.50
C ALA A 568 -1.21 -21.02 -10.41
N ALA A 569 -1.27 -20.45 -11.61
CA ALA A 569 -0.13 -20.44 -12.53
C ALA A 569 1.04 -19.60 -11.99
N LEU A 570 0.75 -18.44 -11.41
CA LEU A 570 1.75 -17.57 -10.78
C LEU A 570 2.33 -18.18 -9.50
N LYS A 571 1.50 -18.86 -8.70
CA LYS A 571 1.98 -19.66 -7.56
C LYS A 571 2.94 -20.75 -8.02
N SER A 572 2.57 -21.51 -9.06
CA SER A 572 3.43 -22.54 -9.65
C SER A 572 4.73 -21.95 -10.18
N PHE A 573 4.69 -20.77 -10.82
CA PHE A 573 5.88 -20.06 -11.26
C PHE A 573 6.82 -19.76 -10.09
N SER A 574 6.29 -19.23 -8.97
CA SER A 574 7.07 -18.90 -7.77
C SER A 574 7.87 -20.10 -7.20
N HIS A 575 7.33 -21.31 -7.37
CA HIS A 575 7.99 -22.56 -6.98
C HIS A 575 8.96 -23.10 -8.04
N SER A 576 8.84 -22.65 -9.29
CA SER A 576 9.72 -23.07 -10.40
C SER A 576 11.03 -22.28 -10.52
N ILE A 577 11.18 -21.21 -9.72
CA ILE A 577 12.38 -20.37 -9.72
C ILE A 577 13.55 -21.19 -9.17
N GLY A 578 14.55 -21.40 -10.02
CA GLY A 578 15.82 -22.01 -9.67
C GLY A 578 16.96 -20.99 -9.70
N PHE A 579 18.09 -21.38 -9.12
CA PHE A 579 19.29 -20.56 -9.04
C PHE A 579 20.48 -21.32 -9.65
N ARG A 580 21.07 -20.78 -10.71
CA ARG A 580 22.20 -21.32 -11.46
C ARG A 580 23.51 -20.77 -10.89
N ARG A 581 24.43 -21.68 -10.59
CA ARG A 581 25.78 -21.34 -10.18
C ARG A 581 26.66 -20.99 -11.38
N SER A 582 27.54 -20.02 -11.19
CA SER A 582 28.65 -19.71 -12.09
C SER A 582 29.98 -19.75 -11.32
N SER A 583 31.10 -19.92 -12.04
CA SER A 583 32.45 -19.88 -11.44
C SER A 583 32.82 -18.52 -10.86
N THR A 584 32.08 -17.47 -11.22
CA THR A 584 32.28 -16.08 -10.80
C THR A 584 31.40 -15.65 -9.62
N MET A 585 30.68 -16.58 -8.98
CA MET A 585 29.68 -16.32 -7.92
C MET A 585 30.20 -15.76 -6.58
N GLY A 586 31.45 -15.38 -6.48
CA GLY A 586 32.02 -14.69 -5.32
C GLY A 586 32.50 -13.27 -5.62
N ASP A 587 32.41 -12.84 -6.88
CA ASP A 587 32.97 -11.57 -7.34
C ASP A 587 31.86 -10.68 -7.89
N ILE A 588 31.53 -9.61 -7.16
CA ILE A 588 30.54 -8.62 -7.57
C ILE A 588 31.00 -7.80 -8.79
N CYS A 589 32.30 -7.76 -9.09
CA CYS A 589 32.86 -7.10 -10.26
C CYS A 589 32.89 -8.00 -11.50
N ALA A 590 32.63 -9.30 -11.35
CA ALA A 590 32.66 -10.20 -12.48
C ALA A 590 31.58 -9.83 -13.50
N LYS A 591 31.86 -10.11 -14.79
CA LYS A 591 30.94 -9.82 -15.89
C LYS A 591 29.51 -10.32 -15.56
N PRO A 592 28.47 -9.46 -15.70
CA PRO A 592 27.09 -9.85 -15.44
C PRO A 592 26.70 -11.13 -16.17
N GLN A 593 26.12 -12.07 -15.43
CA GLN A 593 25.65 -13.36 -15.91
C GLN A 593 24.35 -13.68 -15.19
N ARG A 594 23.34 -14.09 -15.96
CA ARG A 594 22.02 -14.45 -15.44
C ARG A 594 22.14 -15.66 -14.51
N LYS A 595 21.76 -15.47 -13.25
CA LYS A 595 21.78 -16.52 -12.21
C LYS A 595 20.44 -17.20 -12.08
N VAL A 596 19.33 -16.55 -12.39
CA VAL A 596 18.01 -17.08 -12.11
C VAL A 596 17.42 -17.83 -13.31
N VAL A 597 16.88 -19.02 -13.04
CA VAL A 597 16.31 -19.93 -14.04
C VAL A 597 14.82 -20.10 -13.77
N PHE A 598 14.02 -20.03 -14.83
CA PHE A 598 12.58 -20.24 -14.78
C PHE A 598 12.05 -20.65 -16.16
N PRO A 599 10.83 -21.21 -16.27
CA PRO A 599 10.28 -21.68 -17.54
C PRO A 599 10.18 -20.56 -18.59
N PRO A 600 10.61 -20.78 -19.86
CA PRO A 600 10.53 -19.77 -20.92
C PRO A 600 9.10 -19.29 -21.23
N SER A 601 8.11 -20.14 -20.97
CA SER A 601 6.68 -19.84 -21.13
C SER A 601 6.10 -18.96 -20.03
N ALA A 602 6.89 -18.58 -19.01
CA ALA A 602 6.41 -17.74 -17.92
C ALA A 602 6.05 -16.32 -18.40
N PRO A 603 4.96 -15.73 -17.90
CA PRO A 603 4.52 -14.39 -18.28
C PRO A 603 5.35 -13.25 -17.62
N VAL A 604 6.68 -13.43 -17.56
CA VAL A 604 7.62 -12.43 -17.05
C VAL A 604 7.88 -11.41 -18.17
N ALA A 605 7.59 -10.14 -17.89
CA ALA A 605 7.89 -9.03 -18.78
C ALA A 605 9.34 -8.56 -18.63
N ARG A 606 9.80 -8.48 -17.37
CA ARG A 606 11.11 -7.97 -16.97
C ARG A 606 11.51 -8.60 -15.64
N PHE A 607 12.80 -8.76 -15.40
CA PHE A 607 13.29 -9.07 -14.06
C PHE A 607 14.64 -8.41 -13.77
N VAL A 608 14.90 -8.14 -12.50
CA VAL A 608 16.14 -7.51 -12.03
C VAL A 608 16.80 -8.43 -11.02
N GLU A 609 18.01 -8.89 -11.32
CA GLU A 609 18.86 -9.61 -10.37
C GLU A 609 19.70 -8.61 -9.58
N LYS A 610 19.70 -8.73 -8.25
CA LYS A 610 20.49 -7.92 -7.35
C LYS A 610 21.57 -8.78 -6.72
N THR A 611 22.82 -8.33 -6.82
CA THR A 611 23.96 -8.87 -6.10
C THR A 611 24.50 -7.79 -5.18
N ALA A 612 24.63 -8.06 -3.89
CA ALA A 612 24.96 -7.02 -2.91
C ALA A 612 26.01 -7.45 -1.88
N ILE A 613 26.84 -6.49 -1.47
CA ILE A 613 27.73 -6.59 -0.31
C ILE A 613 27.12 -5.77 0.82
N ARG A 614 27.14 -6.31 2.04
CA ARG A 614 26.59 -5.66 3.23
C ARG A 614 27.67 -5.47 4.30
N TYR A 615 27.78 -4.25 4.79
CA TYR A 615 28.64 -3.85 5.89
C TYR A 615 27.79 -3.33 7.03
N ARG A 616 28.18 -3.58 8.27
CA ARG A 616 27.65 -2.87 9.43
C ARG A 616 28.44 -1.57 9.59
N LEU A 617 27.75 -0.46 9.84
CA LEU A 617 28.39 0.81 10.15
C LEU A 617 28.92 0.74 11.58
N LYS A 618 30.23 0.93 11.72
CA LYS A 618 30.96 0.69 12.96
C LYS A 618 30.35 1.44 14.14
N GLY A 619 30.11 0.72 15.24
CA GLY A 619 29.50 1.28 16.45
C GLY A 619 27.97 1.39 16.38
N THR A 620 27.34 0.90 15.31
CA THR A 620 25.90 1.01 15.09
C THR A 620 25.29 -0.29 14.60
N GLU A 621 23.96 -0.40 14.64
CA GLU A 621 23.21 -1.50 14.01
C GLU A 621 22.77 -1.18 12.57
N TYR A 622 23.26 -0.07 11.99
CA TYR A 622 22.95 0.30 10.62
C TYR A 622 23.74 -0.57 9.65
N ILE A 623 23.05 -1.04 8.61
CA ILE A 623 23.61 -1.82 7.51
C ILE A 623 23.76 -0.90 6.32
N PHE A 624 24.98 -0.79 5.81
CA PHE A 624 25.30 -0.20 4.52
C PHE A 624 25.42 -1.29 3.48
N GLU A 625 24.69 -1.17 2.39
CA GLU A 625 24.63 -2.14 1.31
C GLU A 625 25.03 -1.48 -0.01
N ILE A 626 26.02 -2.06 -0.68
CA ILE A 626 26.36 -1.75 -2.07
C ILE A 626 25.81 -2.86 -2.93
N ALA A 627 25.06 -2.50 -3.96
CA ALA A 627 24.39 -3.47 -4.81
C ALA A 627 24.62 -3.16 -6.29
N ARG A 628 24.89 -4.22 -7.04
CA ARG A 628 24.81 -4.26 -8.50
C ARG A 628 23.46 -4.84 -8.90
N TYR A 629 22.86 -4.24 -9.90
CA TYR A 629 21.54 -4.59 -10.40
C TYR A 629 21.63 -4.89 -11.89
N ASP A 630 21.36 -6.13 -12.24
CA ASP A 630 21.40 -6.66 -13.60
C ASP A 630 19.96 -6.80 -14.10
N GLU A 631 19.53 -5.89 -14.98
CA GLU A 631 18.17 -5.81 -15.50
C GLU A 631 18.04 -6.54 -16.83
N TYR A 632 17.08 -7.47 -16.90
CA TYR A 632 16.78 -8.30 -18.06
C TYR A 632 15.36 -8.02 -18.56
N GLY A 633 15.24 -7.62 -19.83
CA GLY A 633 13.97 -7.37 -20.52
C GLY A 633 13.80 -8.25 -21.76
N ARG A 634 12.55 -8.37 -22.24
CA ARG A 634 12.26 -9.04 -23.51
C ARG A 634 12.70 -8.20 -24.71
N ILE A 635 13.32 -8.84 -25.68
CA ILE A 635 13.73 -8.23 -26.94
C ILE A 635 12.45 -7.95 -27.75
N ASN A 636 12.25 -6.70 -28.21
CA ASN A 636 11.12 -6.24 -29.05
C ASN A 636 9.74 -6.06 -28.39
N ALA A 637 9.66 -5.85 -27.08
CA ALA A 637 8.40 -5.43 -26.45
C ALA A 637 8.12 -3.93 -26.66
N GLN A 638 7.92 -3.48 -27.90
CA GLN A 638 7.24 -2.19 -28.14
C GLN A 638 5.78 -2.38 -27.76
N GLY A 639 5.45 -2.01 -26.52
CA GLY A 639 4.10 -2.10 -25.97
C GLY A 639 3.15 -1.14 -26.68
N PHE A 640 2.37 -1.64 -27.63
CA PHE A 640 1.11 -0.99 -28.00
C PHE A 640 0.07 -1.28 -26.92
N PRO A 641 -0.62 -0.26 -26.36
CA PRO A 641 -1.70 -0.49 -25.41
C PRO A 641 -2.83 -1.29 -26.10
N GLY A 642 -3.12 -2.51 -25.61
CA GLY A 642 -4.28 -3.30 -26.06
C GLY A 642 -4.01 -4.70 -26.64
N GLN A 643 -2.75 -5.16 -26.76
CA GLN A 643 -2.49 -6.55 -27.17
C GLN A 643 -2.62 -7.53 -25.98
N SER A 644 -3.40 -8.59 -26.20
CA SER A 644 -3.56 -9.71 -25.26
C SER A 644 -2.31 -10.58 -25.20
N LEU A 645 -1.97 -11.03 -23.98
CA LEU A 645 -0.78 -11.79 -23.59
C LEU A 645 -0.55 -13.12 -24.34
N ALA A 646 -1.54 -13.60 -25.11
CA ALA A 646 -1.50 -14.89 -25.78
C ALA A 646 -0.46 -14.97 -26.94
N SER A 647 0.17 -13.86 -27.32
CA SER A 647 1.12 -13.78 -28.46
C SER A 647 2.58 -13.48 -28.08
N MET A 648 2.93 -13.36 -26.79
CA MET A 648 4.28 -12.95 -26.36
C MET A 648 5.25 -14.14 -26.29
N THR A 649 5.76 -14.58 -27.45
CA THR A 649 6.75 -15.69 -27.56
C THR A 649 8.21 -15.24 -27.60
N CYS A 650 8.51 -13.93 -27.52
CA CYS A 650 9.89 -13.45 -27.60
C CYS A 650 10.71 -13.81 -26.35
N GLU A 651 11.94 -14.29 -26.57
CA GLU A 651 12.92 -14.63 -25.55
C GLU A 651 13.39 -13.40 -24.77
N ILE A 652 13.79 -13.61 -23.50
CA ILE A 652 14.38 -12.56 -22.66
C ILE A 652 15.85 -12.41 -23.05
N SER A 653 16.34 -11.18 -23.21
CA SER A 653 17.75 -10.90 -23.48
C SER A 653 18.62 -11.51 -22.39
N ASP A 654 19.71 -12.18 -22.78
CA ASP A 654 20.75 -12.63 -21.84
C ASP A 654 21.76 -11.54 -21.51
N ILE A 655 21.72 -10.40 -22.21
CA ILE A 655 22.57 -9.22 -21.94
C ILE A 655 21.78 -8.26 -21.04
N PRO A 656 22.22 -8.03 -19.79
CA PRO A 656 21.52 -7.11 -18.90
C PRO A 656 21.95 -5.65 -19.10
N SER A 657 21.07 -4.73 -18.75
CA SER A 657 21.45 -3.36 -18.37
C SER A 657 21.94 -3.39 -16.93
N THR A 658 23.16 -2.94 -16.66
CA THR A 658 23.78 -3.01 -15.33
C THR A 658 23.81 -1.63 -14.69
N SER A 659 23.39 -1.54 -13.43
CA SER A 659 23.48 -0.32 -12.63
C SER A 659 23.96 -0.63 -11.21
N TRP A 660 24.55 0.37 -10.55
CA TRP A 660 25.02 0.27 -9.17
C TRP A 660 24.30 1.26 -8.27
N GLY A 661 24.01 0.83 -7.05
CA GLY A 661 23.41 1.65 -6.03
C GLY A 661 23.98 1.35 -4.66
N ALA A 662 23.80 2.29 -3.75
CA ALA A 662 24.13 2.11 -2.35
C ALA A 662 22.93 2.50 -1.48
N SER A 663 22.71 1.76 -0.40
CA SER A 663 21.63 2.03 0.53
C SER A 663 22.05 1.80 1.98
N VAL A 664 21.45 2.55 2.90
CA VAL A 664 21.58 2.38 4.35
C VAL A 664 20.22 2.04 4.92
N PHE A 665 20.20 1.04 5.79
CA PHE A 665 18.99 0.59 6.48
C PHE A 665 19.29 -0.01 7.83
N ALA A 666 18.24 -0.24 8.60
CA ALA A 666 18.35 -0.75 9.96
C ALA A 666 17.31 -1.84 10.19
N ALA A 667 17.70 -2.92 10.88
CA ALA A 667 16.79 -4.02 11.19
C ALA A 667 15.64 -3.57 12.13
N ASN A 668 15.91 -2.64 13.04
CA ASN A 668 14.89 -2.05 13.91
C ASN A 668 13.81 -1.30 13.11
N TRP A 669 14.18 -0.58 12.04
CA TRP A 669 13.20 0.09 11.19
C TRP A 669 12.27 -0.91 10.53
N ASP A 670 12.80 -1.98 9.96
CA ASP A 670 12.01 -3.03 9.31
C ASP A 670 11.09 -3.76 10.30
N MET A 671 11.53 -3.96 11.53
CA MET A 671 10.72 -4.55 12.60
C MET A 671 9.56 -3.64 13.02
N LEU A 672 9.84 -2.35 13.29
CA LEU A 672 8.82 -1.36 13.70
C LEU A 672 7.80 -1.15 12.59
N LEU A 673 8.28 -0.89 11.38
CA LEU A 673 7.46 -0.63 10.20
C LEU A 673 6.77 -1.89 9.66
N GLY A 674 7.28 -3.08 10.00
CA GLY A 674 6.65 -4.37 9.70
C GLY A 674 5.31 -4.57 10.41
N GLN A 675 5.08 -3.95 11.58
CA GLN A 675 3.80 -4.04 12.30
C GLN A 675 2.61 -3.58 11.47
N HIS A 676 2.84 -2.73 10.46
CA HIS A 676 1.81 -2.17 9.59
C HIS A 676 1.24 -3.17 8.58
N GLY A 677 1.97 -4.25 8.28
CA GLY A 677 1.54 -5.27 7.33
C GLY A 677 0.26 -6.00 7.73
N ASP A 678 0.07 -6.20 9.04
CA ASP A 678 -1.06 -6.97 9.61
C ASP A 678 -2.14 -6.08 10.24
N LEU A 679 -2.04 -4.75 10.09
CA LEU A 679 -3.01 -3.83 10.69
C LEU A 679 -4.40 -3.96 10.04
N SER A 680 -5.35 -4.44 10.84
CA SER A 680 -6.77 -4.45 10.51
C SER A 680 -7.35 -3.03 10.54
N VAL A 681 -8.52 -2.84 9.91
CA VAL A 681 -9.21 -1.54 9.86
C VAL A 681 -9.41 -0.98 11.29
N GLY A 682 -9.11 0.30 11.49
CA GLY A 682 -9.28 0.97 12.78
C GLY A 682 -8.27 0.53 13.86
N HIS A 683 -7.14 -0.05 13.45
CA HIS A 683 -5.98 -0.29 14.32
C HIS A 683 -4.84 0.64 13.93
N SER A 684 -3.95 0.89 14.89
CA SER A 684 -2.71 1.62 14.70
C SER A 684 -1.54 0.78 15.19
N ALA A 685 -0.33 1.08 14.72
CA ALA A 685 0.88 0.49 15.28
C ALA A 685 1.07 0.90 16.76
N GLN A 686 1.81 0.09 17.51
CA GLN A 686 1.96 0.27 18.97
C GLN A 686 3.34 0.79 19.40
N TYR A 687 4.22 1.08 18.44
CA TYR A 687 5.53 1.65 18.76
C TYR A 687 5.47 3.16 19.05
N ASN A 688 6.50 3.65 19.74
CA ASN A 688 6.66 5.07 19.99
C ASN A 688 7.13 5.82 18.73
N THR A 689 6.44 6.90 18.37
CA THR A 689 6.76 7.73 17.19
C THR A 689 7.96 8.65 17.35
N ASN A 690 8.59 8.65 18.52
CA ASN A 690 9.74 9.51 18.80
C ASN A 690 10.94 9.15 17.91
N LEU A 691 11.72 10.17 17.54
CA LEU A 691 12.93 9.98 16.74
C LEU A 691 13.90 8.99 17.37
N ASP A 692 14.06 9.02 18.69
CA ASP A 692 15.00 8.13 19.41
C ASP A 692 14.63 6.65 19.31
N THR A 693 13.38 6.32 18.96
CA THR A 693 12.95 4.93 18.70
C THR A 693 13.50 4.42 17.36
N PHE A 694 13.61 5.31 16.37
CA PHE A 694 14.14 4.99 15.05
C PHE A 694 15.66 5.21 14.99
N PHE A 695 16.18 6.23 15.66
CA PHE A 695 17.57 6.66 15.65
C PHE A 695 18.12 6.73 17.09
N PRO A 696 18.42 5.59 17.71
CA PRO A 696 18.95 5.56 19.07
C PRO A 696 20.37 6.15 19.14
N THR A 697 20.68 6.86 20.23
CA THR A 697 22.02 7.39 20.52
C THR A 697 22.99 6.27 20.89
N GLN A 698 24.21 6.33 20.38
CA GLN A 698 25.25 5.33 20.69
C GLN A 698 25.94 5.60 22.03
N THR A 699 25.92 6.84 22.50
CA THR A 699 26.57 7.23 23.75
C THR A 699 25.59 7.22 24.92
N ALA A 700 25.92 6.48 25.98
CA ALA A 700 25.17 6.47 27.24
C ALA A 700 25.34 7.78 28.05
N THR A 701 26.24 8.66 27.61
CA THR A 701 26.31 10.03 28.10
C THR A 701 25.14 10.80 27.49
N PRO A 702 24.25 11.39 28.30
CA PRO A 702 23.21 12.26 27.78
C PRO A 702 23.90 13.48 27.17
N PHE A 703 24.18 13.42 25.87
CA PHE A 703 24.44 14.63 25.12
C PHE A 703 23.19 15.50 25.31
N GLU A 704 23.37 16.72 25.81
CA GLU A 704 22.29 17.68 26.10
C GLU A 704 21.50 18.12 24.84
N GLY A 705 21.74 17.50 23.68
CA GLY A 705 21.03 17.76 22.44
C GLY A 705 19.81 16.85 22.29
N LYS A 706 18.61 17.43 22.25
CA LYS A 706 17.42 16.75 21.72
C LYS A 706 17.76 16.14 20.34
N HIS A 707 17.37 14.89 20.10
CA HIS A 707 17.55 14.19 18.82
C HIS A 707 19.01 13.87 18.44
N ALA A 708 19.93 13.72 19.41
CA ALA A 708 21.34 13.43 19.15
C ALA A 708 21.57 12.21 18.23
N GLY A 709 20.85 11.10 18.45
CA GLY A 709 21.01 9.88 17.65
C GLY A 709 20.61 10.05 16.18
N PHE A 710 19.63 10.92 15.91
CA PHE A 710 19.27 11.29 14.54
C PHE A 710 20.40 12.07 13.84
N TRP A 711 21.02 13.03 14.52
CA TRP A 711 22.12 13.81 13.94
C TRP A 711 23.42 13.02 13.83
N GLU A 712 23.70 12.08 14.74
CA GLU A 712 24.75 11.07 14.59
C GLU A 712 24.53 10.27 13.29
N PHE A 713 23.31 9.79 13.06
CA PHE A 713 22.94 9.09 11.84
C PHE A 713 23.11 9.94 10.57
N ILE A 714 22.61 11.18 10.56
CA ILE A 714 22.78 12.08 9.39
C ILE A 714 24.26 12.36 9.11
N THR A 715 25.09 12.48 10.16
CA THR A 715 26.53 12.66 10.00
C THR A 715 27.17 11.45 9.33
N LEU A 716 26.81 10.22 9.75
CA LEU A 716 27.24 8.98 9.11
C LEU A 716 26.82 8.92 7.63
N VAL A 717 25.58 9.30 7.31
CA VAL A 717 25.11 9.37 5.92
C VAL A 717 25.95 10.34 5.09
N LYS A 718 26.28 11.52 5.65
CA LYS A 718 27.14 12.51 4.97
C LYS A 718 28.57 11.98 4.77
N GLU A 719 29.13 11.23 5.71
CA GLU A 719 30.44 10.59 5.56
C GLU A 719 30.45 9.52 4.47
N LEU A 720 29.41 8.68 4.41
CA LEU A 720 29.22 7.71 3.33
C LEU A 720 29.07 8.41 1.98
N ALA A 721 28.26 9.46 1.92
CA ALA A 721 28.09 10.27 0.71
C ALA A 721 29.41 10.86 0.22
N ALA A 722 30.30 11.30 1.13
CA ALA A 722 31.63 11.79 0.78
C ALA A 722 32.53 10.68 0.23
N MET A 723 32.52 9.50 0.87
CA MET A 723 33.28 8.34 0.41
C MET A 723 32.84 7.88 -0.99
N LEU A 724 31.53 7.94 -1.27
CA LEU A 724 30.91 7.58 -2.54
C LEU A 724 30.97 8.70 -3.59
N GLY A 725 31.39 9.90 -3.23
CA GLY A 725 31.48 11.06 -4.12
C GLY A 725 32.72 11.01 -5.01
N SER A 726 32.69 11.73 -6.13
CA SER A 726 33.88 11.87 -6.99
C SER A 726 34.97 12.63 -6.24
N THR A 727 36.18 12.07 -6.18
CA THR A 727 37.37 12.84 -5.78
C THR A 727 37.66 13.83 -6.89
N ALA A 728 37.47 15.12 -6.61
CA ALA A 728 37.55 16.26 -7.53
C ALA A 728 38.57 16.14 -8.68
N PRO A 729 38.31 16.72 -9.86
CA PRO A 729 39.35 16.93 -10.85
C PRO A 729 39.90 18.37 -10.79
N ASN A 730 41.12 18.50 -10.27
CA ASN A 730 42.17 19.28 -10.94
C ASN A 730 42.63 18.52 -12.21
N SER A 731 41.70 18.14 -13.08
CA SER A 731 42.00 17.62 -14.40
C SER A 731 41.10 18.32 -15.40
N THR A 732 41.74 19.22 -16.14
CA THR A 732 41.27 19.75 -17.40
C THR A 732 40.78 18.61 -18.30
N PRO A 733 39.63 18.76 -19.00
CA PRO A 733 39.15 17.76 -19.93
C PRO A 733 40.13 17.64 -21.09
N ASN A 734 40.80 16.50 -21.20
CA ASN A 734 41.63 16.18 -22.35
C ASN A 734 40.69 15.80 -23.50
N VAL A 735 40.61 16.69 -24.49
CA VAL A 735 39.93 16.46 -25.76
C VAL A 735 40.76 15.45 -26.55
N ALA A 736 40.35 14.17 -26.56
CA ALA A 736 40.59 13.24 -27.66
C ALA A 736 40.00 11.85 -27.36
N SER A 737 38.88 11.51 -28.00
CA SER A 737 38.77 10.32 -28.87
C SER A 737 37.33 10.23 -29.39
N ILE A 738 37.13 10.79 -30.58
CA ILE A 738 35.95 10.55 -31.40
C ILE A 738 36.09 9.14 -31.98
N LYS A 739 35.19 8.22 -31.62
CA LYS A 739 34.81 7.09 -32.47
C LYS A 739 33.29 7.06 -32.60
N ASN A 740 32.87 6.92 -33.86
CA ASN A 740 31.57 7.24 -34.44
C ASN A 740 30.32 6.59 -33.79
N PRO A 741 29.14 7.22 -33.96
CA PRO A 741 27.88 6.79 -33.39
C PRO A 741 27.19 5.72 -34.25
N GLY A 742 26.73 4.65 -33.62
CA GLY A 742 25.96 3.59 -34.25
C GLY A 742 24.89 3.06 -33.31
N THR A 743 23.71 3.69 -33.36
CA THR A 743 22.41 3.09 -33.05
C THR A 743 22.22 2.54 -31.63
N LEU A 744 22.06 3.44 -30.64
CA LEU A 744 21.41 3.13 -29.36
C LEU A 744 19.97 3.64 -29.43
N LEU A 745 19.04 2.71 -29.62
CA LEU A 745 17.60 2.96 -29.57
C LEU A 745 17.17 3.16 -28.11
N GLN A 746 16.76 4.39 -27.82
CA GLN A 746 15.64 4.80 -26.97
C GLN A 746 15.05 3.68 -26.09
N THR A 747 15.42 3.68 -24.81
CA THR A 747 14.71 2.96 -23.75
C THR A 747 14.49 3.92 -22.59
N ASP A 748 13.22 4.13 -22.24
CA ASP A 748 12.79 4.94 -21.09
C ASP A 748 13.45 4.40 -19.82
N LEU A 749 14.25 5.26 -19.18
CA LEU A 749 14.90 5.01 -17.89
C LEU A 749 13.87 4.99 -16.76
N GLY A 750 13.17 3.87 -16.66
CA GLY A 750 12.28 3.53 -15.56
C GLY A 750 13.01 3.53 -14.23
N THR A 751 12.60 4.41 -13.33
CA THR A 751 12.97 4.44 -11.92
C THR A 751 12.76 3.09 -11.24
N LEU A 752 13.71 2.61 -10.43
CA LEU A 752 13.47 2.11 -9.05
C LEU A 752 14.76 1.51 -8.43
N PHE A 753 15.34 2.21 -7.45
CA PHE A 753 15.64 1.59 -6.14
C PHE A 753 14.93 2.36 -5.03
#